data_AF-A0A4P7GLZ2-F1
#
_entry.id   AF-A0A4P7GLZ2-F1
#
_cell.length_a   1.000
_cell.length_b   1.000
_cell.length_c   1.000
_cell.angle_alpha   90.00
_cell.angle_beta   90.00
_cell.angle_gamma   90.00
#
_symmetry.space_group_name_H-M   'P 1'
#
loop_
_entity.id
_entity.type
_entity.pdbx_description
1 polymer ?
#
loop_
_entity_poly.entity_id
_entity_poly.type
_entity_poly.pdbx_seq_one_letter_code
_entity_poly.pdbx_strand_id
1 'polypeptide(L)'
;MNWVLIVGLLLNLVLLPIAARRVVWLYRLITSGQPDPGRVEGVTGRVGQVVKTQLVEVFAQQKLLKWTVPGAAHLFVFWAFLILATVYLEAYGVLLVSEDFAIPLIGHWEVLGFAQDLIAVLALVSLGVFAQIRLRNAPERLGRRSRFSGSHLGGAWMVLFMIFNVIWTMFLFRGAASALGNLPYDGGAFVSVALGNALDGLSEDALHVLEGIGLLLHIGVMLVFLVIVLNSKHLHIFVAPLNVMFKRQPVALGAARPLTSGGKAVTLDDLEDMDEDTKLGIGSIEDFSWKGMLDFATCTECGRCQDQCPAWNTEKPLSPKMLIMNMRDHAFHIGSYLQADQAKRDSMLEADPELAAEVERALVGATEGEAWHPTGGAVIDPDVLWSCVTCGACVQQCPVDIEHVDHIIDMRRHQVLVENNFPAELNQLFKGLESKGNPWNLSPNMRMDWAQGLDFEVPVVGEDLESLESVDWLFWVGCAGAYEDRAKKTTRAVAELLDIAGISFGVLGKGETCTGDSARRAGNEFVFQGLAQQNVETFKEFKVKKVVSTCAHCFNTLKNEYKEFGIELEVVHHTQLLNRLVREGRLTPVATGEGAAKRSITYHDPCYIGRHNQVYEPPRELLQVLPGAEFVEMERNSERSFCCGAGGARMWMEETIGERINTNRSSEAVGTGADQIAVGCPFCRVMLSDGVTALQDQGEAREEVEVLDVAQMLLASVKGEPATRQKKAAASASAAGGTATATLTRDEETAAEPEAGDATQTEGTITETSDAGPAAKASGGSSLFDLGGDDEPGTTSAEKSVPEEAAAAKPETSGGSLFDLGGDEPAAEPEPEKPAAAADDLGASGSLFDLGGDQPEAEPDKPSAAADDLGASGSLFDLGGDQPEAEAEPEKAAPVVEETTAETEPEKPRADLGSGGSLFDIAAPEPEPAPAAEASPQPGPAAAEAEAPEAEAPEVDAPETDASEPATAPASSEIPEGRSLFDIPAPEQAEKSDAPEVEVRGASATNLETPDADESASDGAALSEAATAAATDDAPTAGEEPQAPAEPDAESDSEPEPATDETTDESSEETTEDEESPEEPKPSSSGPSHQPRTDADINESGSLFDL
;
A
#
# COMPACT_ATOMS: atom_id res chain seq x y z
N MET A 1 -37.13 24.23 30.11
CA MET A 1 -37.96 23.75 28.97
C MET A 1 -37.95 24.71 27.77
N ASN A 2 -38.96 25.58 27.53
CA ASN A 2 -39.18 26.18 26.19
C ASN A 2 -37.95 26.81 25.49
N TRP A 3 -37.09 27.52 26.20
CA TRP A 3 -35.87 28.10 25.61
C TRP A 3 -34.82 27.04 25.22
N VAL A 4 -34.74 25.94 25.98
CA VAL A 4 -33.90 24.76 25.70
C VAL A 4 -34.31 24.11 24.38
N LEU A 5 -35.61 23.84 24.20
CA LEU A 5 -36.15 23.30 22.95
C LEU A 5 -35.85 24.21 21.75
N ILE A 6 -36.07 25.53 21.89
CA ILE A 6 -35.82 26.49 20.81
C ILE A 6 -34.33 26.53 20.43
N VAL A 7 -33.41 26.62 21.41
CA VAL A 7 -31.97 26.65 21.12
C VAL A 7 -31.48 25.32 20.55
N GLY A 8 -31.95 24.17 21.08
CA GLY A 8 -31.59 22.84 20.57
C GLY A 8 -32.03 22.63 19.12
N LEU A 9 -33.24 23.05 18.76
CA LEU A 9 -33.73 23.00 17.37
C LEU A 9 -32.94 23.95 16.44
N LEU A 10 -32.61 25.16 16.90
CA LEU A 10 -31.80 26.11 16.11
C LEU A 10 -30.37 25.59 15.85
N LEU A 11 -29.72 24.96 16.83
CA LEU A 11 -28.42 24.32 16.66
C LEU A 11 -28.46 23.22 15.57
N ASN A 12 -29.50 22.38 15.59
CA ASN A 12 -29.71 21.35 14.57
C ASN A 12 -29.96 21.94 13.18
N LEU A 13 -30.81 22.98 13.09
CA LEU A 13 -31.16 23.67 11.84
C LEU A 13 -29.95 24.32 11.15
N VAL A 14 -28.94 24.75 11.91
CA VAL A 14 -27.71 25.36 11.37
C VAL A 14 -26.64 24.30 11.07
N LEU A 15 -26.35 23.40 12.02
CA LEU A 15 -25.16 22.54 11.94
C LEU A 15 -25.37 21.29 11.06
N LEU A 16 -26.58 20.71 11.02
CA LEU A 16 -26.83 19.53 10.20
C LEU A 16 -26.75 19.81 8.68
N PRO A 17 -27.25 20.93 8.13
CA PRO A 17 -27.04 21.26 6.71
C PRO A 17 -25.57 21.50 6.35
N ILE A 18 -24.76 22.06 7.26
CA ILE A 18 -23.32 22.24 7.06
C ILE A 18 -22.62 20.87 6.98
N ALA A 19 -22.92 19.97 7.92
CA ALA A 19 -22.43 18.59 7.91
C ALA A 19 -22.86 17.84 6.64
N ALA A 20 -24.14 17.91 6.26
CA ALA A 20 -24.68 17.26 5.06
C ALA A 20 -24.03 17.78 3.77
N ARG A 21 -23.79 19.10 3.65
CA ARG A 21 -23.07 19.68 2.51
C ARG A 21 -21.65 19.11 2.39
N ARG A 22 -20.93 18.94 3.52
CA ARG A 22 -19.60 18.33 3.51
C ARG A 22 -19.64 16.84 3.17
N VAL A 23 -20.62 16.08 3.66
CA VAL A 23 -20.82 14.66 3.28
C VAL A 23 -21.07 14.52 1.77
N VAL A 24 -21.91 15.36 1.18
CA VAL A 24 -22.18 15.33 -0.27
C VAL A 24 -20.93 15.68 -1.10
N TRP A 25 -20.12 16.64 -0.66
CA TRP A 25 -18.85 16.97 -1.31
C TRP A 25 -17.84 15.82 -1.21
N LEU A 26 -17.69 15.20 -0.02
CA LEU A 26 -16.80 14.06 0.19
C LEU A 26 -17.23 12.85 -0.65
N TYR A 27 -18.53 12.55 -0.69
CA TYR A 27 -19.09 11.50 -1.54
C TYR A 27 -18.72 11.75 -3.02
N ARG A 28 -19.01 12.95 -3.53
CA ARG A 28 -18.73 13.32 -4.92
C ARG A 28 -17.26 13.20 -5.29
N LEU A 29 -16.35 13.73 -4.45
CA LEU A 29 -14.90 13.64 -4.65
C LEU A 29 -14.40 12.19 -4.64
N ILE A 30 -14.93 11.35 -3.74
CA ILE A 30 -14.56 9.92 -3.72
C ILE A 30 -15.07 9.23 -5.00
N THR A 31 -16.27 9.58 -5.48
CA THR A 31 -16.86 9.00 -6.69
C THR A 31 -16.39 9.62 -8.02
N SER A 32 -15.52 10.64 -8.01
CA SER A 32 -15.00 11.25 -9.25
C SER A 32 -13.76 10.54 -9.81
N GLY A 33 -13.15 9.63 -9.04
CA GLY A 33 -12.08 8.75 -9.54
C GLY A 33 -12.59 7.63 -10.45
N GLN A 34 -11.69 7.03 -11.21
CA GLN A 34 -11.99 6.01 -12.23
C GLN A 34 -12.84 4.83 -11.71
N PRO A 35 -13.68 4.20 -12.56
CA PRO A 35 -14.45 3.03 -12.19
C PRO A 35 -13.55 1.82 -11.86
N ASP A 36 -13.88 1.12 -10.78
CA ASP A 36 -13.23 -0.14 -10.36
C ASP A 36 -14.33 -1.17 -10.07
N PRO A 37 -14.88 -1.85 -11.10
CA PRO A 37 -16.10 -2.67 -10.98
C PRO A 37 -15.88 -3.91 -10.11
N GLY A 38 -14.69 -4.51 -10.17
CA GLY A 38 -14.33 -5.69 -9.36
C GLY A 38 -14.39 -5.47 -7.84
N ARG A 39 -14.40 -4.21 -7.38
CA ARG A 39 -14.65 -3.84 -5.98
C ARG A 39 -16.11 -4.04 -5.60
N VAL A 40 -17.02 -3.61 -6.47
CA VAL A 40 -18.47 -3.66 -6.26
C VAL A 40 -18.95 -5.10 -6.37
N GLU A 41 -18.57 -5.79 -7.45
CA GLU A 41 -18.80 -7.24 -7.64
C GLU A 41 -18.18 -8.06 -6.51
N GLY A 42 -16.96 -7.71 -6.10
CA GLY A 42 -16.24 -8.35 -5.01
C GLY A 42 -16.91 -8.22 -3.63
N VAL A 43 -17.83 -7.27 -3.46
CA VAL A 43 -18.66 -7.10 -2.26
C VAL A 43 -20.03 -7.76 -2.43
N THR A 44 -20.74 -7.48 -3.53
CA THR A 44 -22.10 -8.00 -3.77
C THR A 44 -22.13 -9.51 -3.91
N GLY A 45 -21.11 -10.11 -4.55
CA GLY A 45 -20.99 -11.56 -4.69
C GLY A 45 -20.56 -12.30 -3.41
N ARG A 46 -20.15 -11.60 -2.35
CA ARG A 46 -19.50 -12.21 -1.16
C ARG A 46 -19.95 -11.61 0.18
N VAL A 47 -21.20 -11.16 0.29
CA VAL A 47 -21.77 -10.46 1.47
C VAL A 47 -21.42 -11.12 2.80
N GLY A 48 -21.50 -12.46 2.91
CA GLY A 48 -21.15 -13.18 4.16
C GLY A 48 -19.69 -12.98 4.62
N GLN A 49 -18.74 -13.00 3.69
CA GLN A 49 -17.31 -12.73 3.99
C GLN A 49 -17.07 -11.25 4.29
N VAL A 50 -17.82 -10.34 3.66
CA VAL A 50 -17.79 -8.91 3.98
C VAL A 50 -18.30 -8.66 5.40
N VAL A 51 -19.42 -9.29 5.79
CA VAL A 51 -19.94 -9.22 7.18
C VAL A 51 -18.95 -9.81 8.18
N LYS A 52 -18.33 -10.98 7.89
CA LYS A 52 -17.25 -11.54 8.73
C LYS A 52 -16.08 -10.57 8.86
N THR A 53 -15.67 -9.92 7.78
CA THR A 53 -14.60 -8.91 7.76
C THR A 53 -14.95 -7.70 8.65
N GLN A 54 -16.16 -7.15 8.54
CA GLN A 54 -16.63 -6.04 9.37
C GLN A 54 -16.68 -6.42 10.86
N LEU A 55 -17.18 -7.61 11.20
CA LEU A 55 -17.25 -8.09 12.58
C LEU A 55 -15.86 -8.31 13.19
N VAL A 56 -14.91 -8.89 12.45
CA VAL A 56 -13.58 -9.23 12.96
C VAL A 56 -12.63 -8.02 12.96
N GLU A 57 -12.54 -7.27 11.85
CA GLU A 57 -11.53 -6.23 11.69
C GLU A 57 -11.97 -4.86 12.17
N VAL A 58 -13.26 -4.50 11.99
CA VAL A 58 -13.80 -3.19 12.39
C VAL A 58 -14.42 -3.26 13.78
N PHE A 59 -15.34 -4.19 14.04
CA PHE A 59 -16.07 -4.25 15.31
C PHE A 59 -15.22 -4.85 16.46
N ALA A 60 -14.55 -5.98 16.22
CA ALA A 60 -13.60 -6.58 17.16
C ALA A 60 -12.17 -5.98 17.07
N GLN A 61 -11.93 -5.01 16.17
CA GLN A 61 -10.71 -4.19 16.10
C GLN A 61 -9.40 -5.02 15.98
N GLN A 62 -9.45 -6.23 15.40
CA GLN A 62 -8.35 -7.21 15.42
C GLN A 62 -6.99 -6.62 15.00
N LYS A 63 -6.97 -5.77 13.97
CA LYS A 63 -5.75 -5.12 13.47
C LYS A 63 -5.18 -4.05 14.40
N LEU A 64 -6.02 -3.29 15.09
CA LEU A 64 -5.52 -2.30 16.06
C LEU A 64 -4.92 -2.98 17.29
N LEU A 65 -5.55 -4.06 17.77
CA LEU A 65 -5.14 -4.85 18.93
C LEU A 65 -3.76 -5.52 18.78
N LYS A 66 -3.24 -5.72 17.55
CA LYS A 66 -1.86 -6.17 17.29
C LYS A 66 -0.79 -5.29 17.97
N TRP A 67 -1.12 -4.03 18.28
CA TRP A 67 -0.32 -3.14 19.12
C TRP A 67 -1.07 -2.90 20.44
N THR A 68 -0.76 -3.69 21.47
CA THR A 68 -1.58 -3.88 22.68
C THR A 68 -2.07 -2.58 23.33
N VAL A 69 -1.17 -1.71 23.79
CA VAL A 69 -1.53 -0.48 24.54
C VAL A 69 -2.37 0.51 23.72
N PRO A 70 -1.93 1.00 22.53
CA PRO A 70 -2.75 1.92 21.74
C PRO A 70 -3.98 1.24 21.13
N GLY A 71 -3.95 -0.09 20.92
CA GLY A 71 -5.09 -0.87 20.44
C GLY A 71 -6.20 -0.96 21.48
N ALA A 72 -5.87 -1.29 22.74
CA ALA A 72 -6.85 -1.33 23.83
C ALA A 72 -7.47 0.05 24.12
N ALA A 73 -6.66 1.11 24.16
CA ALA A 73 -7.15 2.48 24.30
C ALA A 73 -8.10 2.88 23.14
N HIS A 74 -7.83 2.41 21.91
CA HIS A 74 -8.73 2.63 20.78
C HIS A 74 -10.01 1.79 20.85
N LEU A 75 -9.92 0.54 21.34
CA LEU A 75 -11.09 -0.32 21.52
C LEU A 75 -12.10 0.34 22.47
N PHE A 76 -11.65 0.88 23.61
CA PHE A 76 -12.55 1.57 24.54
C PHE A 76 -13.18 2.84 23.94
N VAL A 77 -12.42 3.66 23.20
CA VAL A 77 -12.98 4.86 22.54
C VAL A 77 -13.94 4.50 21.40
N PHE A 78 -13.64 3.47 20.60
CA PHE A 78 -14.55 2.95 19.58
C PHE A 78 -15.88 2.46 20.17
N TRP A 79 -15.82 1.66 21.24
CA TRP A 79 -17.02 1.20 21.94
C TRP A 79 -17.74 2.33 22.68
N ALA A 80 -17.04 3.39 23.11
CA ALA A 80 -17.68 4.59 23.63
C ALA A 80 -18.54 5.28 22.56
N PHE A 81 -18.06 5.43 21.32
CA PHE A 81 -18.89 5.97 20.24
C PHE A 81 -20.16 5.14 19.97
N LEU A 82 -20.07 3.80 20.03
CA LEU A 82 -21.22 2.92 19.82
C LEU A 82 -22.21 2.93 21.00
N ILE A 83 -21.72 2.84 22.23
CA ILE A 83 -22.57 2.77 23.43
C ILE A 83 -23.14 4.15 23.76
N LEU A 84 -22.34 5.21 23.73
CA LEU A 84 -22.80 6.57 24.06
C LEU A 84 -23.70 7.19 22.98
N ALA A 85 -23.80 6.59 21.78
CA ALA A 85 -24.88 6.89 20.85
C ALA A 85 -26.27 6.71 21.49
N THR A 86 -26.42 5.77 22.44
CA THR A 86 -27.67 5.62 23.21
C THR A 86 -27.94 6.83 24.12
N VAL A 87 -26.90 7.44 24.72
CA VAL A 87 -27.05 8.66 25.52
C VAL A 87 -27.46 9.85 24.64
N TYR A 88 -27.07 9.88 23.36
CA TYR A 88 -27.62 10.85 22.42
C TYR A 88 -29.10 10.58 22.08
N LEU A 89 -29.56 9.32 22.03
CA LEU A 89 -30.99 9.02 21.92
C LEU A 89 -31.77 9.44 23.18
N GLU A 90 -31.20 9.22 24.38
CA GLU A 90 -31.74 9.75 25.65
C GLU A 90 -31.85 11.28 25.59
N ALA A 91 -30.76 11.98 25.23
CA ALA A 91 -30.71 13.44 25.14
C ALA A 91 -31.71 14.03 24.13
N TYR A 92 -31.81 13.47 22.93
CA TYR A 92 -32.82 13.93 21.96
C TYR A 92 -34.25 13.60 22.39
N GLY A 93 -34.48 12.50 23.11
CA GLY A 93 -35.77 12.21 23.72
C GLY A 93 -36.16 13.20 24.82
N VAL A 94 -35.22 13.55 25.71
CA VAL A 94 -35.40 14.60 26.73
C VAL A 94 -35.65 15.98 26.10
N LEU A 95 -34.98 16.29 25.00
CA LEU A 95 -35.20 17.54 24.27
C LEU A 95 -36.58 17.62 23.59
N LEU A 96 -37.10 16.51 23.06
CA LEU A 96 -38.24 16.50 22.12
C LEU A 96 -39.54 15.87 22.65
N VAL A 97 -39.49 15.08 23.73
CA VAL A 97 -40.62 14.27 24.22
C VAL A 97 -41.02 14.65 25.65
N SER A 98 -40.19 14.33 26.64
CA SER A 98 -40.45 14.58 28.07
C SER A 98 -39.16 14.48 28.88
N GLU A 99 -39.11 15.13 30.04
CA GLU A 99 -37.88 15.26 30.85
C GLU A 99 -37.45 13.93 31.49
N ASP A 100 -38.40 13.02 31.68
CA ASP A 100 -38.28 11.65 32.17
C ASP A 100 -38.06 10.60 31.05
N PHE A 101 -37.65 11.02 29.85
CA PHE A 101 -37.56 10.13 28.70
C PHE A 101 -36.56 8.97 28.91
N ALA A 102 -37.06 7.74 28.78
CA ALA A 102 -36.29 6.52 28.67
C ALA A 102 -36.44 5.91 27.26
N ILE A 103 -35.35 5.33 26.73
CA ILE A 103 -35.41 4.58 25.46
C ILE A 103 -36.40 3.41 25.61
N PRO A 104 -37.38 3.24 24.70
CA PRO A 104 -38.33 2.12 24.76
C PRO A 104 -37.64 0.76 24.90
N LEU A 105 -38.23 -0.12 25.70
CA LEU A 105 -37.76 -1.47 26.08
C LEU A 105 -36.47 -1.53 26.92
N ILE A 106 -35.45 -0.70 26.65
CA ILE A 106 -34.09 -0.85 27.22
C ILE A 106 -33.65 0.29 28.16
N GLY A 107 -34.30 1.45 28.16
CA GLY A 107 -33.87 2.66 28.88
C GLY A 107 -33.98 2.60 30.41
N HIS A 108 -34.53 1.52 30.97
CA HIS A 108 -34.56 1.22 32.41
C HIS A 108 -33.70 0.00 32.76
N TRP A 109 -32.79 -0.42 31.88
CA TRP A 109 -31.87 -1.53 32.17
C TRP A 109 -30.65 -0.97 32.88
N GLU A 110 -30.47 -1.26 34.17
CA GLU A 110 -29.28 -0.84 34.95
C GLU A 110 -27.96 -1.22 34.27
N VAL A 111 -27.94 -2.30 33.48
CA VAL A 111 -26.80 -2.73 32.66
C VAL A 111 -26.44 -1.71 31.56
N LEU A 112 -27.42 -1.01 30.98
CA LEU A 112 -27.19 0.06 29.99
C LEU A 112 -26.61 1.30 30.67
N GLY A 113 -27.22 1.75 31.77
CA GLY A 113 -26.69 2.84 32.62
C GLY A 113 -25.25 2.59 33.06
N PHE A 114 -24.96 1.38 33.51
CA PHE A 114 -23.61 0.92 33.87
C PHE A 114 -22.65 0.88 32.69
N ALA A 115 -23.06 0.34 31.54
CA ALA A 115 -22.22 0.28 30.36
C ALA A 115 -21.84 1.67 29.83
N GLN A 116 -22.79 2.62 29.82
CA GLN A 116 -22.57 4.01 29.42
C GLN A 116 -21.57 4.71 30.35
N ASP A 117 -21.77 4.65 31.66
CA ASP A 117 -20.87 5.33 32.61
C ASP A 117 -19.48 4.66 32.67
N LEU A 118 -19.42 3.32 32.60
CA LEU A 118 -18.16 2.57 32.56
C LEU A 118 -17.34 2.91 31.30
N ILE A 119 -17.96 2.88 30.12
CA ILE A 119 -17.23 3.14 28.87
C ILE A 119 -16.82 4.61 28.75
N ALA A 120 -17.60 5.54 29.30
CA ALA A 120 -17.22 6.95 29.41
C ALA A 120 -15.97 7.14 30.28
N VAL A 121 -15.87 6.47 31.44
CA VAL A 121 -14.66 6.48 32.27
C VAL A 121 -13.46 5.84 31.55
N LEU A 122 -13.65 4.68 30.90
CA LEU A 122 -12.59 4.00 30.14
C LEU A 122 -12.12 4.84 28.94
N ALA A 123 -13.00 5.61 28.30
CA ALA A 123 -12.66 6.55 27.25
C ALA A 123 -11.83 7.73 27.78
N LEU A 124 -12.17 8.31 28.95
CA LEU A 124 -11.34 9.36 29.59
C LEU A 124 -9.93 8.85 29.92
N VAL A 125 -9.79 7.65 30.47
CA VAL A 125 -8.49 7.01 30.71
C VAL A 125 -7.73 6.83 29.38
N SER A 126 -8.42 6.38 28.34
CA SER A 126 -7.85 6.18 27.00
C SER A 126 -7.40 7.49 26.33
N LEU A 127 -8.11 8.60 26.57
CA LEU A 127 -7.69 9.95 26.17
C LEU A 127 -6.37 10.34 26.85
N GLY A 128 -6.21 10.03 28.14
CA GLY A 128 -4.94 10.20 28.87
C GLY A 128 -3.80 9.38 28.26
N VAL A 129 -4.04 8.10 27.93
CA VAL A 129 -3.08 7.24 27.22
C VAL A 129 -2.72 7.84 25.85
N PHE A 130 -3.70 8.31 25.09
CA PHE A 130 -3.50 8.92 23.78
C PHE A 130 -2.75 10.25 23.81
N ALA A 131 -2.92 11.06 24.86
CA ALA A 131 -2.12 12.25 25.12
C ALA A 131 -0.67 11.87 25.46
N GLN A 132 -0.48 10.92 26.38
CA GLN A 132 0.85 10.48 26.82
C GLN A 132 1.68 9.84 25.70
N ILE A 133 1.05 9.10 24.79
CA ILE A 133 1.68 8.53 23.60
C ILE A 133 2.10 9.64 22.62
N ARG A 134 1.28 10.67 22.40
CA ARG A 134 1.63 11.82 21.54
C ARG A 134 2.80 12.62 22.11
N LEU A 135 2.78 12.93 23.41
CA LEU A 135 3.86 13.67 24.08
C LEU A 135 5.20 12.91 24.05
N ARG A 136 5.20 11.59 24.26
CA ARG A 136 6.45 10.77 24.20
C ARG A 136 7.03 10.68 22.79
N ASN A 137 6.16 10.70 21.77
CA ASN A 137 6.52 10.56 20.36
C ASN A 137 6.41 11.89 19.59
N ALA A 138 6.54 13.04 20.26
CA ALA A 138 6.45 14.35 19.59
C ALA A 138 7.57 14.50 18.54
N PRO A 139 7.28 15.00 17.32
CA PRO A 139 8.30 15.31 16.31
C PRO A 139 9.34 16.32 16.82
N GLU A 140 8.93 17.30 17.63
CA GLU A 140 9.82 18.23 18.34
C GLU A 140 10.91 17.54 19.18
N ARG A 141 10.66 16.31 19.64
CA ARG A 141 11.54 15.51 20.50
C ARG A 141 12.33 14.43 19.76
N LEU A 142 11.79 13.88 18.67
CA LEU A 142 12.35 12.72 17.94
C LEU A 142 12.69 13.01 16.47
N GLY A 143 12.37 14.20 15.97
CA GLY A 143 12.44 14.56 14.56
C GLY A 143 11.74 13.53 13.68
N ARG A 144 12.41 13.19 12.58
CA ARG A 144 12.04 12.15 11.61
C ARG A 144 11.78 10.76 12.23
N ARG A 145 12.39 10.43 13.38
CA ARG A 145 12.12 9.16 14.11
C ARG A 145 10.77 9.14 14.82
N SER A 146 10.01 10.25 14.82
CA SER A 146 8.61 10.26 15.21
C SER A 146 7.71 9.65 14.14
N ARG A 147 6.91 8.67 14.55
CA ARG A 147 5.72 8.17 13.81
C ARG A 147 4.76 9.28 13.34
N PHE A 148 4.74 10.40 14.05
CA PHE A 148 3.89 11.56 13.81
C PHE A 148 4.63 12.70 13.07
N SER A 149 5.88 12.51 12.62
CA SER A 149 6.57 13.49 11.75
C SER A 149 5.75 13.73 10.48
N GLY A 150 5.44 14.98 10.14
CA GLY A 150 4.54 15.35 9.04
C GLY A 150 3.03 15.09 9.29
N SER A 151 2.59 14.80 10.51
CA SER A 151 1.15 14.63 10.81
C SER A 151 0.52 15.87 11.45
N HIS A 152 -0.76 16.14 11.15
CA HIS A 152 -1.53 17.28 11.65
C HIS A 152 -1.78 17.20 13.16
N LEU A 153 -0.81 17.59 13.99
CA LEU A 153 -0.89 17.43 15.46
C LEU A 153 -1.96 18.31 16.11
N GLY A 154 -2.13 19.56 15.66
CA GLY A 154 -3.17 20.45 16.17
C GLY A 154 -4.58 19.85 16.06
N GLY A 155 -4.92 19.31 14.88
CA GLY A 155 -6.17 18.57 14.66
C GLY A 155 -6.30 17.32 15.53
N ALA A 156 -5.20 16.65 15.88
CA ALA A 156 -5.24 15.51 16.81
C ALA A 156 -5.56 15.95 18.25
N TRP A 157 -5.01 17.07 18.72
CA TRP A 157 -5.33 17.63 20.04
C TRP A 157 -6.75 18.18 20.11
N MET A 158 -7.22 18.85 19.05
CA MET A 158 -8.60 19.31 18.93
C MET A 158 -9.61 18.15 19.03
N VAL A 159 -9.34 17.03 18.37
CA VAL A 159 -10.17 15.81 18.45
C VAL A 159 -10.17 15.22 19.87
N LEU A 160 -9.00 15.15 20.55
CA LEU A 160 -8.94 14.70 21.95
C LEU A 160 -9.75 15.61 22.88
N PHE A 161 -9.68 16.93 22.68
CA PHE A 161 -10.44 17.92 23.43
C PHE A 161 -11.95 17.80 23.18
N MET A 162 -12.39 17.59 21.93
CA MET A 162 -13.81 17.41 21.62
C MET A 162 -14.39 16.10 22.17
N ILE A 163 -13.64 14.99 22.18
CA ILE A 163 -14.08 13.75 22.83
C ILE A 163 -14.16 13.93 24.36
N PHE A 164 -13.24 14.67 24.97
CA PHE A 164 -13.36 15.07 26.38
C PHE A 164 -14.63 15.89 26.61
N ASN A 165 -14.92 16.87 25.74
CA ASN A 165 -16.14 17.69 25.84
C ASN A 165 -17.42 16.86 25.71
N VAL A 166 -17.48 15.87 24.82
CA VAL A 166 -18.60 14.92 24.73
C VAL A 166 -18.86 14.23 26.08
N ILE A 167 -17.80 13.75 26.74
CA ILE A 167 -17.93 12.94 27.96
C ILE A 167 -18.25 13.79 29.20
N TRP A 168 -17.61 14.95 29.41
CA TRP A 168 -17.92 15.75 30.60
C TRP A 168 -19.29 16.45 30.51
N THR A 169 -19.74 16.83 29.30
CA THR A 169 -21.09 17.37 29.10
C THR A 169 -22.19 16.32 29.30
N MET A 170 -21.94 15.06 28.90
CA MET A 170 -22.76 13.92 29.28
C MET A 170 -22.91 13.85 30.81
N PHE A 171 -21.79 13.82 31.54
CA PHE A 171 -21.83 13.69 33.00
C PHE A 171 -22.48 14.90 33.70
N LEU A 172 -22.35 16.11 33.15
CA LEU A 172 -23.09 17.29 33.63
C LEU A 172 -24.60 17.12 33.46
N PHE A 173 -25.05 16.75 32.25
CA PHE A 173 -26.46 16.51 31.93
C PHE A 173 -27.05 15.40 32.81
N ARG A 174 -26.44 14.22 32.83
CA ARG A 174 -26.93 13.05 33.58
C ARG A 174 -26.86 13.24 35.09
N GLY A 175 -25.87 13.97 35.60
CA GLY A 175 -25.78 14.33 37.02
C GLY A 175 -26.93 15.24 37.46
N ALA A 176 -27.25 16.27 36.68
CA ALA A 176 -28.39 17.15 36.97
C ALA A 176 -29.73 16.39 36.87
N ALA A 177 -29.92 15.57 35.83
CA ALA A 177 -31.10 14.71 35.69
C ALA A 177 -31.22 13.70 36.85
N SER A 178 -30.10 13.17 37.36
CA SER A 178 -30.09 12.27 38.52
C SER A 178 -30.52 12.98 39.81
N ALA A 179 -30.10 14.24 40.03
CA ALA A 179 -30.49 15.03 41.20
C ALA A 179 -31.98 15.45 41.17
N LEU A 180 -32.58 15.53 39.97
CA LEU A 180 -34.02 15.77 39.78
C LEU A 180 -34.88 14.50 39.88
N GLY A 181 -34.27 13.30 39.78
CA GLY A 181 -34.99 12.03 39.64
C GLY A 181 -35.49 11.75 38.23
N ASN A 182 -35.02 12.51 37.22
CA ASN A 182 -35.34 12.33 35.81
C ASN A 182 -34.51 11.22 35.14
N LEU A 183 -33.35 10.85 35.71
CA LEU A 183 -32.47 9.81 35.15
C LEU A 183 -33.13 8.41 35.32
N PRO A 184 -33.33 7.63 34.24
CA PRO A 184 -34.17 6.42 34.27
C PRO A 184 -33.50 5.16 34.84
N TYR A 185 -32.42 5.31 35.61
CA TYR A 185 -31.58 4.24 36.16
C TYR A 185 -31.44 4.39 37.69
N ASP A 186 -31.85 3.38 38.45
CA ASP A 186 -31.90 3.40 39.92
C ASP A 186 -30.51 3.39 40.59
N GLY A 187 -29.46 2.93 39.90
CA GLY A 187 -28.10 2.97 40.44
C GLY A 187 -26.96 2.47 39.54
N GLY A 188 -27.26 1.90 38.37
CA GLY A 188 -26.28 1.37 37.43
C GLY A 188 -25.41 2.45 36.80
N ALA A 189 -25.97 3.62 36.52
CA ALA A 189 -25.25 4.82 36.06
C ALA A 189 -24.44 5.46 37.21
N PHE A 190 -23.45 4.73 37.71
CA PHE A 190 -22.79 4.97 38.99
C PHE A 190 -22.02 6.30 39.09
N VAL A 191 -21.54 6.86 37.97
CA VAL A 191 -20.86 8.17 37.96
C VAL A 191 -21.90 9.29 37.93
N SER A 192 -22.92 9.13 37.08
CA SER A 192 -24.05 10.05 36.94
C SER A 192 -24.81 10.19 38.26
N VAL A 193 -25.08 9.08 38.94
CA VAL A 193 -25.69 9.04 40.28
C VAL A 193 -24.75 9.63 41.34
N ALA A 194 -23.44 9.34 41.31
CA ALA A 194 -22.50 9.96 42.24
C ALA A 194 -22.40 11.49 42.07
N LEU A 195 -22.56 12.00 40.85
CA LEU A 195 -22.65 13.43 40.55
C LEU A 195 -24.01 14.01 40.95
N GLY A 196 -25.12 13.28 40.78
CA GLY A 196 -26.43 13.66 41.29
C GLY A 196 -26.41 13.91 42.81
N ASN A 197 -25.93 12.93 43.58
CA ASN A 197 -25.75 13.04 45.04
C ASN A 197 -24.82 14.21 45.45
N ALA A 198 -23.93 14.68 44.56
CA ALA A 198 -23.09 15.85 44.81
C ALA A 198 -23.78 17.20 44.51
N LEU A 199 -24.92 17.15 43.82
CA LEU A 199 -25.76 18.31 43.43
C LEU A 199 -27.01 18.46 44.31
N ASP A 200 -27.37 17.47 45.15
CA ASP A 200 -28.46 17.47 46.14
C ASP A 200 -28.60 18.75 47.00
N GLY A 201 -27.51 19.50 47.17
CA GLY A 201 -27.49 20.77 47.91
C GLY A 201 -28.05 21.98 47.15
N LEU A 202 -28.43 21.84 45.89
CA LEU A 202 -28.97 22.90 45.03
C LEU A 202 -30.51 22.95 45.08
N SER A 203 -31.06 24.10 44.70
CA SER A 203 -32.51 24.26 44.51
C SER A 203 -32.99 23.66 43.18
N GLU A 204 -34.20 23.12 43.17
CA GLU A 204 -34.93 22.58 42.00
C GLU A 204 -34.82 23.47 40.75
N ASP A 205 -35.09 24.79 40.87
CA ASP A 205 -34.92 25.78 39.80
C ASP A 205 -33.50 25.80 39.20
N ALA A 206 -32.47 25.61 40.04
CA ALA A 206 -31.07 25.61 39.63
C ALA A 206 -30.66 24.28 38.99
N LEU A 207 -31.24 23.16 39.45
CA LEU A 207 -31.04 21.85 38.84
C LEU A 207 -31.65 21.78 37.43
N HIS A 208 -32.87 22.27 37.22
CA HIS A 208 -33.48 22.35 35.87
C HIS A 208 -32.70 23.29 34.92
N VAL A 209 -32.11 24.37 35.44
CA VAL A 209 -31.21 25.23 34.64
C VAL A 209 -29.92 24.48 34.31
N LEU A 210 -29.35 23.72 35.25
CA LEU A 210 -28.13 22.94 35.05
C LEU A 210 -28.32 21.77 34.07
N GLU A 211 -29.46 21.08 34.17
CA GLU A 211 -29.92 20.03 33.25
C GLU A 211 -30.11 20.59 31.84
N GLY A 212 -30.87 21.69 31.70
CA GLY A 212 -31.10 22.34 30.40
C GLY A 212 -29.83 22.88 29.75
N ILE A 213 -28.88 23.42 30.54
CA ILE A 213 -27.56 23.84 30.04
C ILE A 213 -26.70 22.63 29.67
N GLY A 214 -26.64 21.59 30.52
CA GLY A 214 -25.89 20.37 30.26
C GLY A 214 -26.36 19.66 29.00
N LEU A 215 -27.66 19.55 28.81
CA LEU A 215 -28.30 18.99 27.62
C LEU A 215 -27.93 19.76 26.34
N LEU A 216 -28.04 21.09 26.36
CA LEU A 216 -27.65 21.93 25.23
C LEU A 216 -26.15 21.88 24.94
N LEU A 217 -25.31 21.85 25.96
CA LEU A 217 -23.87 21.69 25.78
C LEU A 217 -23.56 20.32 25.18
N HIS A 218 -24.19 19.25 25.64
CA HIS A 218 -23.94 17.89 25.15
C HIS A 218 -24.35 17.71 23.68
N ILE A 219 -25.53 18.21 23.30
CA ILE A 219 -26.02 18.20 21.91
C ILE A 219 -25.22 19.18 21.04
N GLY A 220 -24.94 20.38 21.52
CA GLY A 220 -24.18 21.40 20.79
C GLY A 220 -22.73 20.98 20.51
N VAL A 221 -22.05 20.41 21.50
CA VAL A 221 -20.70 19.84 21.36
C VAL A 221 -20.71 18.70 20.35
N MET A 222 -21.72 17.83 20.34
CA MET A 222 -21.85 16.75 19.36
C MET A 222 -21.97 17.28 17.93
N LEU A 223 -22.87 18.25 17.69
CA LEU A 223 -23.11 18.83 16.37
C LEU A 223 -21.89 19.60 15.85
N VAL A 224 -21.21 20.37 16.72
CA VAL A 224 -19.94 21.04 16.38
C VAL A 224 -18.84 20.01 16.12
N PHE A 225 -18.75 18.95 16.93
CA PHE A 225 -17.78 17.89 16.72
C PHE A 225 -18.03 17.16 15.40
N LEU A 226 -19.27 16.85 15.02
CA LEU A 226 -19.62 16.25 13.73
C LEU A 226 -19.08 17.07 12.55
N VAL A 227 -19.22 18.41 12.59
CA VAL A 227 -18.65 19.31 11.56
C VAL A 227 -17.12 19.25 11.57
N ILE A 228 -16.47 19.20 12.73
CA ILE A 228 -15.00 19.03 12.85
C ILE A 228 -14.55 17.65 12.34
N VAL A 229 -15.29 16.57 12.61
CA VAL A 229 -14.98 15.20 12.16
C VAL A 229 -15.00 15.13 10.63
N LEU A 230 -15.98 15.74 9.98
CA LEU A 230 -16.12 15.77 8.52
C LEU A 230 -15.10 16.66 7.78
N ASN A 231 -14.33 17.46 8.54
CA ASN A 231 -13.29 18.36 8.03
C ASN A 231 -11.91 18.09 8.67
N SER A 232 -11.71 16.90 9.25
CA SER A 232 -10.42 16.51 9.87
C SER A 232 -10.18 15.01 9.74
N LYS A 233 -8.97 14.56 10.11
CA LYS A 233 -8.60 13.14 10.13
C LYS A 233 -9.40 12.25 11.08
N HIS A 234 -10.38 12.78 11.83
CA HIS A 234 -11.34 11.92 12.54
C HIS A 234 -12.43 11.35 11.61
N LEU A 235 -12.54 11.84 10.36
CA LEU A 235 -13.39 11.32 9.28
C LEU A 235 -13.33 9.80 9.14
N HIS A 236 -12.20 9.18 9.48
CA HIS A 236 -12.01 7.72 9.47
C HIS A 236 -13.08 6.94 10.24
N ILE A 237 -13.75 7.52 11.23
CA ILE A 237 -14.88 6.87 11.93
C ILE A 237 -16.02 6.48 10.97
N PHE A 238 -16.19 7.23 9.88
CA PHE A 238 -17.18 6.96 8.82
C PHE A 238 -16.57 6.23 7.62
N VAL A 239 -15.38 6.62 7.16
CA VAL A 239 -14.81 6.08 5.90
C VAL A 239 -13.99 4.79 6.08
N ALA A 240 -13.42 4.51 7.26
CA ALA A 240 -12.64 3.28 7.46
C ALA A 240 -13.49 2.00 7.36
N PRO A 241 -14.73 1.91 7.92
CA PRO A 241 -15.59 0.76 7.69
C PRO A 241 -15.88 0.52 6.19
N LEU A 242 -16.07 1.60 5.42
CA LEU A 242 -16.28 1.53 3.97
C LEU A 242 -15.00 1.06 3.24
N ASN A 243 -13.83 1.59 3.60
CA ASN A 243 -12.58 1.20 2.96
C ASN A 243 -12.23 -0.28 3.22
N VAL A 244 -12.47 -0.77 4.44
CA VAL A 244 -12.34 -2.18 4.82
C VAL A 244 -13.41 -3.05 4.15
N MET A 245 -14.57 -2.50 3.77
CA MET A 245 -15.60 -3.20 2.97
C MET A 245 -15.11 -3.47 1.55
N PHE A 246 -14.47 -2.48 0.90
CA PHE A 246 -14.06 -2.53 -0.51
C PHE A 246 -12.57 -2.88 -0.73
N LYS A 247 -11.89 -3.40 0.29
CA LYS A 247 -10.49 -3.85 0.17
C LYS A 247 -10.33 -5.08 -0.72
N ARG A 248 -9.13 -5.27 -1.27
CA ARG A 248 -8.78 -6.47 -2.05
C ARG A 248 -8.70 -7.72 -1.16
N GLN A 249 -9.31 -8.81 -1.62
CA GLN A 249 -9.52 -10.08 -0.91
C GLN A 249 -9.02 -11.25 -1.79
N PRO A 250 -8.49 -12.35 -1.22
CA PRO A 250 -8.40 -12.66 0.22
C PRO A 250 -7.29 -11.90 0.96
N VAL A 251 -6.25 -11.45 0.25
CA VAL A 251 -5.13 -10.68 0.82
C VAL A 251 -4.80 -9.54 -0.14
N ALA A 252 -4.80 -8.31 0.35
CA ALA A 252 -4.51 -7.12 -0.47
C ALA A 252 -3.08 -7.10 -1.04
N LEU A 253 -2.16 -7.89 -0.48
CA LEU A 253 -0.78 -8.05 -0.93
C LEU A 253 -0.54 -9.24 -1.88
N GLY A 254 -1.57 -10.00 -2.29
CA GLY A 254 -1.38 -11.22 -3.08
C GLY A 254 -0.87 -10.96 -4.50
N ALA A 255 -1.78 -10.76 -5.44
CA ALA A 255 -1.47 -10.31 -6.80
C ALA A 255 -1.25 -8.79 -6.81
N ALA A 256 -0.36 -8.29 -7.67
CA ALA A 256 -0.52 -6.91 -8.20
C ALA A 256 -1.91 -6.75 -8.81
N ARG A 257 -2.47 -5.53 -8.79
CA ARG A 257 -3.59 -5.21 -9.69
C ARG A 257 -3.10 -5.35 -11.14
N PRO A 258 -3.91 -5.87 -12.09
CA PRO A 258 -3.66 -5.66 -13.52
C PRO A 258 -3.50 -4.18 -13.85
N LEU A 259 -2.77 -3.86 -14.92
CA LEU A 259 -2.83 -2.53 -15.54
C LEU A 259 -4.26 -2.32 -16.08
N THR A 260 -4.87 -1.18 -15.76
CA THR A 260 -6.24 -0.87 -16.16
C THR A 260 -6.38 0.54 -16.71
N SER A 261 -7.13 0.68 -17.82
CA SER A 261 -7.59 1.98 -18.34
C SER A 261 -9.12 1.97 -18.49
N GLY A 262 -9.79 3.07 -18.15
CA GLY A 262 -11.25 3.17 -18.12
C GLY A 262 -11.98 2.12 -17.26
N GLY A 263 -11.28 1.49 -16.30
CA GLY A 263 -11.80 0.39 -15.48
C GLY A 263 -11.77 -1.00 -16.14
N LYS A 264 -11.25 -1.13 -17.37
CA LYS A 264 -10.94 -2.41 -18.02
C LYS A 264 -9.47 -2.77 -17.80
N ALA A 265 -9.12 -4.06 -17.80
CA ALA A 265 -7.71 -4.47 -17.87
C ALA A 265 -7.16 -4.24 -19.29
N VAL A 266 -5.89 -3.85 -19.39
CA VAL A 266 -5.16 -3.67 -20.66
C VAL A 266 -4.24 -4.88 -20.88
N THR A 267 -4.40 -5.54 -22.02
CA THR A 267 -3.57 -6.68 -22.46
C THR A 267 -2.64 -6.27 -23.61
N LEU A 268 -1.72 -7.15 -23.99
CA LEU A 268 -0.91 -6.98 -25.20
C LEU A 268 -1.75 -6.95 -26.48
N ASP A 269 -2.87 -7.66 -26.51
CA ASP A 269 -3.76 -7.73 -27.68
C ASP A 269 -4.52 -6.41 -27.89
N ASP A 270 -4.75 -5.63 -26.83
CA ASP A 270 -5.41 -4.31 -26.90
C ASP A 270 -4.49 -3.21 -27.49
N LEU A 271 -3.18 -3.43 -27.57
CA LEU A 271 -2.20 -2.39 -27.97
C LEU A 271 -2.40 -1.86 -29.39
N GLU A 272 -2.92 -2.67 -30.31
CA GLU A 272 -3.18 -2.26 -31.71
C GLU A 272 -4.47 -1.44 -31.85
N ASP A 273 -5.40 -1.55 -30.89
CA ASP A 273 -6.72 -0.87 -30.86
C ASP A 273 -6.74 0.37 -29.92
N MET A 274 -5.65 0.64 -29.19
CA MET A 274 -5.53 1.79 -28.29
C MET A 274 -5.24 3.11 -29.04
N ASP A 275 -5.80 4.22 -28.53
CA ASP A 275 -5.44 5.56 -29.02
C ASP A 275 -4.13 6.07 -28.37
N GLU A 276 -3.44 7.00 -29.04
CA GLU A 276 -2.19 7.60 -28.55
C GLU A 276 -2.40 8.36 -27.20
N ASP A 277 -3.64 8.75 -26.91
CA ASP A 277 -4.08 9.38 -25.66
C ASP A 277 -4.45 8.37 -24.55
N THR A 278 -4.38 7.05 -24.78
CA THR A 278 -4.76 6.04 -23.78
C THR A 278 -3.82 6.11 -22.57
N LYS A 279 -4.34 6.66 -21.48
CA LYS A 279 -3.62 6.72 -20.21
C LYS A 279 -3.27 5.32 -19.69
N LEU A 280 -1.97 5.07 -19.55
CA LEU A 280 -1.41 3.87 -18.90
C LEU A 280 -0.82 4.23 -17.53
N GLY A 281 -1.15 3.41 -16.53
CA GLY A 281 -0.83 3.70 -15.13
C GLY A 281 -1.63 4.88 -14.59
N ILE A 282 -1.03 5.62 -13.65
CA ILE A 282 -1.60 6.81 -13.03
C ILE A 282 -0.60 7.97 -13.17
N GLY A 283 -0.98 8.99 -13.95
CA GLY A 283 -0.14 10.17 -14.23
C GLY A 283 -0.65 11.45 -13.59
N SER A 284 -1.96 11.60 -13.43
CA SER A 284 -2.60 12.67 -12.67
C SER A 284 -3.54 12.11 -11.60
N ILE A 285 -4.03 12.97 -10.70
CA ILE A 285 -4.84 12.53 -9.55
C ILE A 285 -6.22 11.97 -9.99
N GLU A 286 -6.71 12.37 -11.16
CA GLU A 286 -7.92 11.87 -11.82
C GLU A 286 -7.83 10.41 -12.29
N ASP A 287 -6.62 9.87 -12.40
CA ASP A 287 -6.39 8.50 -12.90
C ASP A 287 -6.55 7.45 -11.79
N PHE A 288 -6.52 7.88 -10.52
CA PHE A 288 -6.87 7.01 -9.40
C PHE A 288 -8.33 6.58 -9.49
N SER A 289 -8.59 5.29 -9.19
CA SER A 289 -9.97 4.82 -9.04
C SER A 289 -10.65 5.46 -7.84
N TRP A 290 -11.99 5.41 -7.81
CA TRP A 290 -12.77 5.86 -6.66
C TRP A 290 -12.32 5.21 -5.33
N LYS A 291 -11.77 3.98 -5.37
CA LYS A 291 -11.19 3.27 -4.22
C LYS A 291 -9.81 3.83 -3.81
N GLY A 292 -9.06 4.44 -4.73
CA GLY A 292 -7.87 5.24 -4.43
C GLY A 292 -8.23 6.54 -3.71
N MET A 293 -9.24 7.27 -4.22
CA MET A 293 -9.77 8.47 -3.53
C MET A 293 -10.30 8.14 -2.12
N LEU A 294 -10.94 6.98 -1.95
CA LEU A 294 -11.37 6.49 -0.63
C LEU A 294 -10.18 6.16 0.29
N ASP A 295 -9.11 5.55 -0.22
CA ASP A 295 -7.87 5.30 0.53
C ASP A 295 -7.26 6.61 1.07
N PHE A 296 -7.19 7.64 0.21
CA PHE A 296 -6.67 8.96 0.57
C PHE A 296 -7.50 9.59 1.69
N ALA A 297 -8.82 9.66 1.52
CA ALA A 297 -9.74 10.19 2.53
C ALA A 297 -9.75 9.38 3.85
N THR A 298 -9.33 8.12 3.81
CA THR A 298 -9.30 7.21 4.96
C THR A 298 -7.99 7.30 5.78
N CYS A 299 -6.99 8.06 5.32
CA CYS A 299 -5.70 8.16 6.02
C CYS A 299 -5.83 8.76 7.44
N THR A 300 -5.67 7.91 8.45
CA THR A 300 -5.72 8.25 9.88
C THR A 300 -4.50 9.01 10.40
N GLU A 301 -3.46 9.18 9.57
CA GLU A 301 -2.14 9.71 9.92
C GLU A 301 -1.47 8.99 11.11
N CYS A 302 -1.85 7.74 11.39
CA CYS A 302 -1.50 7.10 12.66
C CYS A 302 -0.02 6.74 12.82
N GLY A 303 0.76 6.71 11.73
CA GLY A 303 2.20 6.43 11.72
C GLY A 303 2.60 4.95 11.56
N ARG A 304 1.69 3.98 11.77
CA ARG A 304 2.05 2.54 11.78
C ARG A 304 2.71 2.05 10.47
N CYS A 305 2.31 2.58 9.32
CA CYS A 305 2.90 2.25 8.02
C CYS A 305 4.25 2.95 7.73
N GLN A 306 4.55 4.04 8.45
CA GLN A 306 5.83 4.76 8.41
C GLN A 306 6.86 4.06 9.34
N ASP A 307 6.46 3.77 10.58
CA ASP A 307 7.26 3.06 11.60
C ASP A 307 7.79 1.70 11.13
N GLN A 308 7.13 1.09 10.15
CA GLN A 308 7.39 -0.25 9.66
C GLN A 308 7.84 -0.26 8.19
N CYS A 309 8.05 0.91 7.58
CA CYS A 309 8.62 1.02 6.24
C CYS A 309 10.15 0.86 6.32
N PRO A 310 10.77 -0.06 5.55
CA PRO A 310 12.23 -0.19 5.55
C PRO A 310 12.93 1.09 5.12
N ALA A 311 12.51 1.68 3.98
CA ALA A 311 13.06 2.91 3.44
C ALA A 311 13.02 4.08 4.44
N TRP A 312 11.89 4.30 5.12
CA TRP A 312 11.78 5.38 6.11
C TRP A 312 12.80 5.24 7.25
N ASN A 313 12.95 4.02 7.77
CA ASN A 313 13.86 3.70 8.88
C ASN A 313 15.33 3.78 8.48
N THR A 314 15.65 3.52 7.21
CA THR A 314 17.00 3.72 6.62
C THR A 314 17.11 5.05 5.87
N GLU A 315 16.53 6.11 6.44
CA GLU A 315 16.66 7.52 6.06
C GLU A 315 16.22 7.95 4.64
N LYS A 316 15.72 7.05 3.81
CA LYS A 316 15.20 7.35 2.46
C LYS A 316 13.87 8.10 2.49
N PRO A 317 13.53 8.94 1.50
CA PRO A 317 12.37 9.83 1.59
C PRO A 317 11.00 9.11 1.63
N LEU A 318 10.89 7.84 1.23
CA LEU A 318 9.61 7.13 1.29
C LEU A 318 9.07 6.95 2.73
N SER A 319 8.11 7.81 3.12
CA SER A 319 7.07 7.47 4.10
C SER A 319 5.79 7.07 3.36
N PRO A 320 5.30 5.83 3.54
CA PRO A 320 4.00 5.42 3.02
C PRO A 320 2.83 6.23 3.59
N LYS A 321 2.98 6.82 4.78
CA LYS A 321 1.97 7.74 5.34
C LYS A 321 1.93 9.05 4.56
N MET A 322 3.10 9.63 4.30
CA MET A 322 3.20 10.95 3.65
C MET A 322 2.86 10.88 2.17
N LEU A 323 3.30 9.83 1.46
CA LEU A 323 2.82 9.47 0.13
C LEU A 323 1.29 9.58 0.00
N ILE A 324 0.55 8.95 0.92
CA ILE A 324 -0.92 9.00 0.93
C ILE A 324 -1.45 10.38 1.37
N MET A 325 -0.77 11.09 2.26
CA MET A 325 -1.17 12.44 2.67
C MET A 325 -1.00 13.48 1.56
N ASN A 326 0.14 13.51 0.85
CA ASN A 326 0.39 14.43 -0.26
C ASN A 326 -0.69 14.27 -1.34
N MET A 327 -0.97 13.03 -1.77
CA MET A 327 -2.04 12.75 -2.75
C MET A 327 -3.43 13.11 -2.23
N ARG A 328 -3.74 12.86 -0.94
CA ARG A 328 -4.99 13.28 -0.30
C ARG A 328 -5.15 14.80 -0.30
N ASP A 329 -4.10 15.52 0.09
CA ASP A 329 -4.15 16.95 0.34
C ASP A 329 -4.20 17.73 -0.99
N HIS A 330 -3.46 17.28 -2.01
CA HIS A 330 -3.63 17.72 -3.41
C HIS A 330 -5.04 17.43 -3.96
N ALA A 331 -5.54 16.19 -3.83
CA ALA A 331 -6.90 15.81 -4.26
C ALA A 331 -8.01 16.61 -3.54
N PHE A 332 -7.75 17.04 -2.30
CA PHE A 332 -8.68 17.86 -1.52
C PHE A 332 -8.59 19.35 -1.92
N HIS A 333 -7.42 19.84 -2.35
CA HIS A 333 -7.21 21.19 -2.85
C HIS A 333 -7.96 21.40 -4.17
N ILE A 334 -7.65 20.60 -5.19
CA ILE A 334 -8.32 20.68 -6.50
C ILE A 334 -9.71 20.00 -6.50
N GLY A 335 -10.16 19.46 -5.37
CA GLY A 335 -11.40 18.67 -5.25
C GLY A 335 -12.70 19.43 -5.58
N SER A 336 -12.65 20.75 -5.73
CA SER A 336 -13.73 21.59 -6.25
C SER A 336 -13.76 21.63 -7.79
N TYR A 337 -12.58 21.67 -8.43
CA TYR A 337 -12.38 21.55 -9.88
C TYR A 337 -12.75 20.15 -10.37
N LEU A 338 -12.34 19.10 -9.65
CA LEU A 338 -12.70 17.69 -9.95
C LEU A 338 -14.21 17.40 -9.96
N GLN A 339 -15.02 18.24 -9.32
CA GLN A 339 -16.48 18.12 -9.23
C GLN A 339 -17.24 19.08 -10.16
N ALA A 340 -16.54 19.86 -10.99
CA ALA A 340 -17.13 20.83 -11.90
C ALA A 340 -17.29 20.26 -13.33
N ASP A 341 -18.32 20.72 -14.03
CA ASP A 341 -18.45 20.56 -15.48
C ASP A 341 -17.37 21.37 -16.24
N GLN A 342 -17.13 21.05 -17.52
CA GLN A 342 -16.03 21.66 -18.27
C GLN A 342 -16.08 23.19 -18.30
N ALA A 343 -17.22 23.78 -18.69
CA ALA A 343 -17.35 25.23 -18.78
C ALA A 343 -17.11 25.93 -17.44
N LYS A 344 -17.48 25.28 -16.33
CA LYS A 344 -17.15 25.76 -14.99
C LYS A 344 -15.67 25.55 -14.64
N ARG A 345 -15.05 24.42 -15.01
CA ARG A 345 -13.60 24.19 -14.83
C ARG A 345 -12.79 25.28 -15.52
N ASP A 346 -13.10 25.57 -16.78
CA ASP A 346 -12.47 26.64 -17.57
C ASP A 346 -12.56 27.98 -16.81
N SER A 347 -13.79 28.38 -16.38
CA SER A 347 -14.00 29.62 -15.62
C SER A 347 -13.35 29.67 -14.24
N MET A 348 -13.00 28.51 -13.65
CA MET A 348 -12.30 28.42 -12.37
C MET A 348 -10.79 28.60 -12.55
N LEU A 349 -10.22 28.04 -13.62
CA LEU A 349 -8.81 28.25 -14.00
C LEU A 349 -8.57 29.71 -14.44
N GLU A 350 -9.51 30.31 -15.18
CA GLU A 350 -9.44 31.74 -15.56
C GLU A 350 -9.53 32.70 -14.36
N ALA A 351 -10.26 32.31 -13.30
CA ALA A 351 -10.51 33.17 -12.14
C ALA A 351 -9.46 32.99 -11.02
N ASP A 352 -8.76 31.86 -10.98
CA ASP A 352 -7.86 31.47 -9.90
C ASP A 352 -6.55 30.85 -10.46
N PRO A 353 -5.50 31.67 -10.65
CA PRO A 353 -4.20 31.19 -11.13
C PRO A 353 -3.46 30.26 -10.17
N GLU A 354 -3.80 30.27 -8.87
CA GLU A 354 -3.19 29.37 -7.87
C GLU A 354 -3.81 27.97 -7.99
N LEU A 355 -5.14 27.90 -8.17
CA LEU A 355 -5.81 26.67 -8.56
C LEU A 355 -5.30 26.14 -9.91
N ALA A 356 -5.07 27.00 -10.90
CA ALA A 356 -4.52 26.58 -12.19
C ALA A 356 -3.13 25.94 -12.05
N ALA A 357 -2.22 26.58 -11.30
CA ALA A 357 -0.89 26.03 -11.03
C ALA A 357 -0.93 24.69 -10.27
N GLU A 358 -1.85 24.49 -9.33
CA GLU A 358 -2.00 23.20 -8.62
C GLU A 358 -2.70 22.13 -9.48
N VAL A 359 -3.56 22.50 -10.44
CA VAL A 359 -4.16 21.56 -11.42
C VAL A 359 -3.15 21.12 -12.47
N GLU A 360 -2.25 22.00 -12.91
CA GLU A 360 -1.14 21.69 -13.84
C GLU A 360 0.03 20.96 -13.15
N ARG A 361 -0.04 20.73 -11.84
CA ARG A 361 1.04 20.14 -11.03
C ARG A 361 1.21 18.65 -11.31
N ALA A 362 2.40 18.28 -11.79
CA ALA A 362 2.77 16.89 -12.01
C ALA A 362 2.63 16.04 -10.73
N LEU A 363 2.00 14.86 -10.85
CA LEU A 363 1.85 13.92 -9.74
C LEU A 363 3.19 13.35 -9.28
N VAL A 364 4.08 13.02 -10.23
CA VAL A 364 5.44 12.54 -9.99
C VAL A 364 6.42 13.42 -10.76
N GLY A 365 7.45 13.95 -10.09
CA GLY A 365 8.45 14.81 -10.70
C GLY A 365 9.34 15.48 -9.65
N ALA A 366 10.28 16.33 -10.07
CA ALA A 366 11.16 17.03 -9.13
C ALA A 366 10.36 17.85 -8.10
N THR A 367 10.72 17.74 -6.82
CA THR A 367 10.05 18.47 -5.73
C THR A 367 10.94 19.54 -5.10
N GLU A 368 10.30 20.49 -4.42
CA GLU A 368 10.98 21.50 -3.59
C GLU A 368 10.84 21.17 -2.10
N GLY A 369 11.85 21.53 -1.30
CA GLY A 369 11.87 21.27 0.14
C GLY A 369 12.38 19.87 0.49
N GLU A 370 11.77 19.21 1.46
CA GLU A 370 12.11 17.82 1.80
C GLU A 370 11.28 16.87 0.94
N ALA A 371 11.91 16.03 0.10
CA ALA A 371 11.22 15.13 -0.85
C ALA A 371 10.12 14.22 -0.26
N TRP A 372 10.13 13.99 1.06
CA TRP A 372 9.11 13.22 1.78
C TRP A 372 7.88 14.02 2.22
N HIS A 373 7.96 15.34 2.19
CA HIS A 373 6.91 16.33 2.47
C HIS A 373 7.24 17.62 1.69
N PRO A 374 6.97 17.63 0.37
CA PRO A 374 7.42 18.68 -0.53
C PRO A 374 6.62 19.97 -0.32
N THR A 375 7.31 21.11 -0.42
CA THR A 375 6.71 22.46 -0.28
C THR A 375 6.35 23.09 -1.62
N GLY A 376 6.77 22.49 -2.73
CA GLY A 376 6.59 22.95 -4.11
C GLY A 376 7.06 21.89 -5.11
N GLY A 377 7.07 22.22 -6.39
CA GLY A 377 7.33 21.24 -7.47
C GLY A 377 6.20 20.21 -7.58
N ALA A 378 6.53 18.95 -7.88
CA ALA A 378 5.53 17.87 -8.00
C ALA A 378 4.81 17.52 -6.67
N VAL A 379 3.81 16.62 -6.74
CA VAL A 379 3.11 16.09 -5.55
C VAL A 379 3.93 15.01 -4.84
N ILE A 380 4.61 14.15 -5.61
CA ILE A 380 5.46 13.05 -5.16
C ILE A 380 6.82 13.11 -5.87
N ASP A 381 7.89 12.95 -5.10
CA ASP A 381 9.25 12.92 -5.64
C ASP A 381 9.62 11.52 -6.22
N PRO A 382 10.36 11.42 -7.34
CA PRO A 382 10.92 10.18 -7.85
C PRO A 382 11.63 9.34 -6.79
N ASP A 383 12.40 9.93 -5.87
CA ASP A 383 13.09 9.16 -4.84
C ASP A 383 12.13 8.53 -3.82
N VAL A 384 10.96 9.14 -3.58
CA VAL A 384 9.87 8.51 -2.79
C VAL A 384 9.32 7.29 -3.54
N LEU A 385 9.08 7.42 -4.85
CA LEU A 385 8.52 6.35 -5.67
C LEU A 385 9.49 5.18 -5.83
N TRP A 386 10.76 5.46 -6.13
CA TRP A 386 11.78 4.45 -6.42
C TRP A 386 12.39 3.81 -5.17
N SER A 387 12.35 4.47 -4.01
CA SER A 387 12.71 3.86 -2.71
C SER A 387 11.79 2.69 -2.28
N CYS A 388 10.67 2.44 -2.96
CA CYS A 388 9.76 1.36 -2.59
C CYS A 388 10.29 -0.03 -2.96
N VAL A 389 10.50 -0.87 -1.94
CA VAL A 389 10.87 -2.29 -2.05
C VAL A 389 9.68 -3.25 -2.20
N THR A 390 8.48 -2.74 -2.49
CA THR A 390 7.17 -3.46 -2.61
C THR A 390 6.79 -4.47 -1.51
N CYS A 391 7.53 -4.55 -0.40
CA CYS A 391 7.47 -5.64 0.60
C CYS A 391 6.22 -5.69 1.50
N GLY A 392 5.21 -4.87 1.23
CA GLY A 392 3.89 -4.90 1.87
C GLY A 392 3.80 -4.50 3.35
N ALA A 393 4.90 -4.13 4.02
CA ALA A 393 4.90 -3.81 5.46
C ALA A 393 3.90 -2.69 5.84
N CYS A 394 3.79 -1.66 4.99
CA CYS A 394 2.83 -0.56 5.12
C CYS A 394 1.36 -1.02 5.08
N VAL A 395 1.01 -1.96 4.21
CA VAL A 395 -0.36 -2.48 4.05
C VAL A 395 -0.70 -3.42 5.22
N GLN A 396 0.20 -4.35 5.58
CA GLN A 396 0.01 -5.28 6.72
C GLN A 396 -0.23 -4.55 8.05
N GLN A 397 0.41 -3.37 8.22
CA GLN A 397 0.33 -2.55 9.44
C GLN A 397 -0.74 -1.45 9.36
N CYS A 398 -1.45 -1.33 8.23
CA CYS A 398 -2.54 -0.38 8.06
C CYS A 398 -3.82 -0.94 8.69
N PRO A 399 -4.37 -0.28 9.74
CA PRO A 399 -5.59 -0.76 10.40
C PRO A 399 -6.87 -0.48 9.59
N VAL A 400 -6.77 0.21 8.47
CA VAL A 400 -7.88 0.70 7.63
C VAL A 400 -7.73 0.29 6.16
N ASP A 401 -6.92 -0.72 5.87
CA ASP A 401 -6.77 -1.38 4.56
C ASP A 401 -6.45 -0.47 3.34
N ILE A 402 -5.58 0.53 3.56
CA ILE A 402 -5.01 1.34 2.46
C ILE A 402 -4.00 0.54 1.64
N GLU A 403 -4.20 0.48 0.32
CA GLU A 403 -3.50 -0.38 -0.63
C GLU A 403 -2.21 0.30 -1.18
N HIS A 404 -1.41 0.85 -0.25
CA HIS A 404 -0.20 1.67 -0.50
C HIS A 404 0.75 1.17 -1.61
N VAL A 405 0.91 -0.15 -1.77
CA VAL A 405 1.86 -0.74 -2.73
C VAL A 405 1.32 -0.66 -4.17
N ASP A 406 0.02 -0.76 -4.36
CA ASP A 406 -0.59 -0.69 -5.69
C ASP A 406 -0.54 0.73 -6.25
N HIS A 407 -0.84 1.74 -5.42
CA HIS A 407 -0.68 3.16 -5.82
C HIS A 407 0.74 3.47 -6.32
N ILE A 408 1.76 2.86 -5.71
CA ILE A 408 3.16 2.98 -6.16
C ILE A 408 3.41 2.25 -7.49
N ILE A 409 2.88 1.04 -7.66
CA ILE A 409 3.04 0.26 -8.91
C ILE A 409 2.30 0.96 -10.06
N ASP A 410 1.12 1.52 -9.82
CA ASP A 410 0.31 2.20 -10.83
C ASP A 410 0.94 3.56 -11.25
N MET A 411 1.54 4.31 -10.33
CA MET A 411 2.37 5.48 -10.68
C MET A 411 3.67 5.07 -11.42
N ARG A 412 4.34 3.99 -11.00
CA ARG A 412 5.53 3.46 -11.71
C ARG A 412 5.19 3.00 -13.14
N ARG A 413 4.02 2.40 -13.35
CA ARG A 413 3.53 2.04 -14.69
C ARG A 413 3.45 3.25 -15.61
N HIS A 414 2.94 4.38 -15.12
CA HIS A 414 2.90 5.61 -15.91
C HIS A 414 4.31 6.14 -16.21
N GLN A 415 5.15 6.23 -15.18
CA GLN A 415 6.54 6.70 -15.32
C GLN A 415 7.37 5.84 -16.29
N VAL A 416 7.13 4.53 -16.37
CA VAL A 416 7.84 3.63 -17.28
C VAL A 416 7.23 3.56 -18.68
N LEU A 417 5.90 3.47 -18.78
CA LEU A 417 5.20 3.18 -20.04
C LEU A 417 4.82 4.43 -20.85
N VAL A 418 4.74 5.61 -20.21
CA VAL A 418 4.35 6.88 -20.86
C VAL A 418 5.51 7.87 -20.83
N GLU A 419 6.00 8.22 -19.64
CA GLU A 419 7.04 9.26 -19.48
C GLU A 419 8.46 8.78 -19.82
N ASN A 420 8.69 7.46 -19.91
CA ASN A 420 10.02 6.85 -20.07
C ASN A 420 11.05 7.35 -19.02
N ASN A 421 10.57 7.67 -17.81
CA ASN A 421 11.30 8.30 -16.71
C ASN A 421 11.51 7.31 -15.55
N PHE A 422 12.64 6.59 -15.57
CA PHE A 422 12.98 5.60 -14.56
C PHE A 422 14.50 5.49 -14.34
N PRO A 423 14.95 4.97 -13.18
CA PRO A 423 16.37 4.78 -12.87
C PRO A 423 17.13 4.04 -13.98
N ALA A 424 18.24 4.62 -14.44
CA ALA A 424 18.92 4.24 -15.67
C ALA A 424 19.45 2.78 -15.63
N GLU A 425 19.72 2.25 -14.45
CA GLU A 425 20.15 0.87 -14.20
C GLU A 425 19.11 -0.16 -14.68
N LEU A 426 17.82 0.19 -14.66
CA LEU A 426 16.73 -0.68 -15.10
C LEU A 426 16.74 -0.94 -16.62
N ASN A 427 17.45 -0.14 -17.42
CA ASN A 427 17.60 -0.40 -18.86
C ASN A 427 18.28 -1.75 -19.13
N GLN A 428 19.26 -2.15 -18.30
CA GLN A 428 19.96 -3.42 -18.46
C GLN A 428 19.07 -4.61 -18.04
N LEU A 429 18.24 -4.41 -17.01
CA LEU A 429 17.19 -5.34 -16.58
C LEU A 429 16.17 -5.60 -17.71
N PHE A 430 15.54 -4.54 -18.24
CA PHE A 430 14.49 -4.67 -19.26
C PHE A 430 15.02 -5.32 -20.53
N LYS A 431 16.17 -4.85 -21.05
CA LYS A 431 16.83 -5.42 -22.23
C LYS A 431 17.21 -6.90 -22.08
N GLY A 432 17.62 -7.33 -20.87
CA GLY A 432 17.89 -8.74 -20.57
C GLY A 432 16.63 -9.59 -20.54
N LEU A 433 15.55 -9.07 -19.95
CA LEU A 433 14.24 -9.73 -19.92
C LEU A 433 13.65 -9.87 -21.33
N GLU A 434 13.63 -8.81 -22.13
CA GLU A 434 13.14 -8.80 -23.52
C GLU A 434 13.97 -9.72 -24.43
N SER A 435 15.30 -9.55 -24.46
CA SER A 435 16.14 -10.16 -25.49
C SER A 435 16.75 -11.52 -25.10
N LYS A 436 16.66 -11.93 -23.83
CA LYS A 436 17.22 -13.18 -23.30
C LYS A 436 16.29 -13.92 -22.34
N GLY A 437 15.09 -13.41 -22.05
CA GLY A 437 14.17 -14.00 -21.08
C GLY A 437 14.71 -14.05 -19.65
N ASN A 438 15.75 -13.28 -19.30
CA ASN A 438 16.34 -13.30 -17.95
C ASN A 438 17.04 -11.97 -17.57
N PRO A 439 16.94 -11.53 -16.31
CA PRO A 439 17.42 -10.22 -15.88
C PRO A 439 18.94 -10.10 -15.77
N TRP A 440 19.67 -11.23 -15.83
CA TRP A 440 21.15 -11.24 -15.90
C TRP A 440 21.68 -11.07 -17.33
N ASN A 441 20.81 -10.99 -18.35
CA ASN A 441 21.19 -10.89 -19.77
C ASN A 441 22.11 -12.05 -20.25
N LEU A 442 22.04 -13.21 -19.60
CA LEU A 442 22.86 -14.38 -19.91
C LEU A 442 22.23 -15.30 -20.97
N SER A 443 23.03 -16.20 -21.53
CA SER A 443 22.61 -17.13 -22.59
C SER A 443 21.67 -18.21 -22.04
N PRO A 444 20.48 -18.44 -22.64
CA PRO A 444 19.57 -19.53 -22.28
C PRO A 444 20.20 -20.94 -22.30
N ASN A 445 21.27 -21.14 -23.09
CA ASN A 445 21.99 -22.42 -23.13
C ASN A 445 22.65 -22.79 -21.79
N MET A 446 22.96 -21.81 -20.92
CA MET A 446 23.60 -22.03 -19.61
C MET A 446 22.59 -22.35 -18.50
N ARG A 447 21.27 -22.39 -18.79
CA ARG A 447 20.25 -22.56 -17.74
C ARG A 447 20.31 -23.91 -17.02
N MET A 448 20.95 -24.92 -17.62
CA MET A 448 21.13 -26.25 -17.02
C MET A 448 22.48 -26.42 -16.30
N ASP A 449 23.33 -25.38 -16.23
CA ASP A 449 24.68 -25.50 -15.67
C ASP A 449 24.68 -25.86 -14.18
N TRP A 450 23.63 -25.51 -13.44
CA TRP A 450 23.45 -25.91 -12.04
C TRP A 450 23.35 -27.44 -11.87
N ALA A 451 22.85 -28.18 -12.87
CA ALA A 451 22.64 -29.63 -12.80
C ALA A 451 23.89 -30.46 -13.16
N GLN A 452 24.94 -29.83 -13.69
CA GLN A 452 26.16 -30.53 -14.11
C GLN A 452 26.84 -31.23 -12.93
N GLY A 453 27.10 -32.54 -13.04
CA GLY A 453 27.73 -33.31 -11.96
C GLY A 453 26.85 -33.45 -10.71
N LEU A 454 25.55 -33.67 -10.88
CA LEU A 454 24.72 -34.37 -9.89
C LEU A 454 24.89 -35.89 -10.08
N ASP A 455 24.60 -36.67 -9.02
CA ASP A 455 24.70 -38.14 -9.07
C ASP A 455 23.52 -38.82 -9.81
N PHE A 456 22.55 -38.04 -10.27
CA PHE A 456 21.35 -38.47 -10.99
C PHE A 456 21.04 -37.53 -12.17
N GLU A 457 20.27 -38.02 -13.14
CA GLU A 457 19.86 -37.25 -14.32
C GLU A 457 18.63 -36.39 -13.98
N VAL A 458 18.68 -35.08 -14.29
CA VAL A 458 17.56 -34.14 -14.11
C VAL A 458 16.75 -34.07 -15.41
N PRO A 459 15.53 -34.62 -15.47
CA PRO A 459 14.83 -34.78 -16.73
C PRO A 459 14.23 -33.45 -17.23
N VAL A 460 14.55 -33.11 -18.48
CA VAL A 460 14.10 -31.90 -19.16
C VAL A 460 12.80 -32.18 -19.94
N VAL A 461 11.80 -31.34 -19.73
CA VAL A 461 10.50 -31.43 -20.39
C VAL A 461 10.64 -30.96 -21.85
N GLY A 462 10.11 -31.75 -22.78
CA GLY A 462 10.29 -31.56 -24.23
C GLY A 462 11.55 -32.23 -24.81
N GLU A 463 12.52 -32.62 -23.98
CA GLU A 463 13.71 -33.39 -24.40
C GLU A 463 13.65 -34.84 -23.88
N ASP A 464 13.49 -35.04 -22.57
CA ASP A 464 13.39 -36.35 -21.90
C ASP A 464 11.95 -36.77 -21.57
N LEU A 465 11.06 -35.79 -21.34
CA LEU A 465 9.65 -36.01 -20.94
C LEU A 465 8.68 -35.36 -21.93
N GLU A 466 7.76 -36.15 -22.52
CA GLU A 466 6.70 -35.65 -23.41
C GLU A 466 5.68 -34.74 -22.69
N SER A 467 5.45 -34.94 -21.39
CA SER A 467 4.54 -34.11 -20.58
C SER A 467 4.80 -34.29 -19.08
N LEU A 468 4.55 -33.23 -18.33
CA LEU A 468 4.64 -33.22 -16.86
C LEU A 468 3.51 -33.99 -16.15
N GLU A 469 2.55 -34.57 -16.89
CA GLU A 469 1.63 -35.58 -16.31
C GLU A 469 2.35 -36.89 -15.90
N SER A 470 3.63 -37.04 -16.24
CA SER A 470 4.48 -38.18 -15.87
C SER A 470 5.24 -38.02 -14.54
N VAL A 471 5.20 -36.84 -13.91
CA VAL A 471 5.94 -36.53 -12.67
C VAL A 471 5.06 -35.79 -11.65
N ASP A 472 5.47 -35.78 -10.38
CA ASP A 472 4.72 -35.14 -9.29
C ASP A 472 4.77 -33.60 -9.37
N TRP A 473 5.90 -33.02 -9.82
CA TRP A 473 6.13 -31.57 -9.81
C TRP A 473 6.91 -31.05 -11.04
N LEU A 474 6.55 -29.87 -11.53
CA LEU A 474 7.51 -28.98 -12.18
C LEU A 474 8.38 -28.34 -11.10
N PHE A 475 9.70 -28.53 -11.16
CA PHE A 475 10.64 -27.72 -10.40
C PHE A 475 10.97 -26.46 -11.19
N TRP A 476 10.35 -25.33 -10.82
CA TRP A 476 10.65 -24.02 -11.40
C TRP A 476 11.96 -23.47 -10.79
N VAL A 477 13.03 -23.55 -11.59
CA VAL A 477 14.38 -23.12 -11.21
C VAL A 477 14.44 -21.59 -11.13
N GLY A 478 13.82 -20.92 -12.10
CA GLY A 478 13.83 -19.47 -12.24
C GLY A 478 15.23 -18.92 -12.58
N CYS A 479 15.30 -17.62 -12.86
CA CYS A 479 16.56 -17.01 -13.32
C CYS A 479 17.68 -17.08 -12.26
N ALA A 480 17.38 -16.77 -10.99
CA ALA A 480 18.39 -16.78 -9.94
C ALA A 480 18.98 -18.18 -9.72
N GLY A 481 18.11 -19.19 -9.58
CA GLY A 481 18.51 -20.58 -9.37
C GLY A 481 19.28 -21.21 -10.53
N ALA A 482 19.17 -20.63 -11.73
CA ALA A 482 19.90 -21.04 -12.92
C ALA A 482 21.23 -20.29 -13.12
N TYR A 483 21.29 -19.00 -12.78
CA TYR A 483 22.37 -18.12 -13.21
C TYR A 483 23.28 -17.60 -12.09
N GLU A 484 22.79 -17.39 -10.88
CA GLU A 484 23.56 -16.82 -9.76
C GLU A 484 24.19 -17.94 -8.90
N ASP A 485 25.51 -17.92 -8.71
CA ASP A 485 26.26 -19.09 -8.22
C ASP A 485 25.97 -19.51 -6.78
N ARG A 486 25.61 -18.57 -5.89
CA ARG A 486 25.11 -18.90 -4.55
C ARG A 486 23.77 -19.63 -4.70
N ALA A 487 22.83 -19.09 -5.46
CA ALA A 487 21.52 -19.68 -5.73
C ALA A 487 21.57 -21.03 -6.47
N LYS A 488 22.51 -21.26 -7.40
CA LYS A 488 22.74 -22.60 -8.01
C LYS A 488 22.98 -23.66 -6.93
N LYS A 489 23.75 -23.34 -5.88
CA LYS A 489 24.00 -24.22 -4.72
C LYS A 489 22.71 -24.48 -3.90
N THR A 490 21.70 -23.60 -3.95
CA THR A 490 20.34 -23.85 -3.41
C THR A 490 19.51 -24.74 -4.35
N THR A 491 19.53 -24.50 -5.67
CA THR A 491 18.79 -25.31 -6.66
C THR A 491 19.20 -26.78 -6.60
N ARG A 492 20.50 -27.05 -6.57
CA ARG A 492 21.06 -28.40 -6.38
C ARG A 492 20.59 -29.03 -5.07
N ALA A 493 20.64 -28.28 -3.97
CA ALA A 493 20.23 -28.80 -2.68
C ALA A 493 18.75 -29.23 -2.64
N VAL A 494 17.86 -28.49 -3.31
CA VAL A 494 16.45 -28.89 -3.47
C VAL A 494 16.32 -30.11 -4.39
N ALA A 495 17.02 -30.14 -5.53
CA ALA A 495 16.99 -31.28 -6.45
C ALA A 495 17.44 -32.59 -5.77
N GLU A 496 18.58 -32.57 -5.07
CA GLU A 496 19.10 -33.70 -4.28
C GLU A 496 18.13 -34.13 -3.18
N LEU A 497 17.47 -33.19 -2.48
CA LEU A 497 16.46 -33.52 -1.47
C LEU A 497 15.18 -34.14 -2.07
N LEU A 498 14.80 -33.78 -3.30
CA LEU A 498 13.66 -34.40 -3.99
C LEU A 498 13.99 -35.83 -4.44
N ASP A 499 15.19 -36.05 -4.98
CA ASP A 499 15.68 -37.40 -5.34
C ASP A 499 15.79 -38.32 -4.11
N ILE A 500 16.44 -37.86 -3.04
CA ILE A 500 16.54 -38.62 -1.76
C ILE A 500 15.15 -38.95 -1.19
N ALA A 501 14.17 -38.05 -1.32
CA ALA A 501 12.80 -38.28 -0.89
C ALA A 501 12.00 -39.22 -1.83
N GLY A 502 12.53 -39.55 -3.02
CA GLY A 502 11.84 -40.28 -4.07
C GLY A 502 10.65 -39.52 -4.68
N ILE A 503 10.76 -38.19 -4.80
CA ILE A 503 9.78 -37.35 -5.50
C ILE A 503 10.17 -37.23 -6.97
N SER A 504 9.24 -37.55 -7.88
CA SER A 504 9.48 -37.33 -9.30
C SER A 504 9.27 -35.86 -9.65
N PHE A 505 10.23 -35.26 -10.36
CA PHE A 505 10.14 -33.89 -10.83
C PHE A 505 10.77 -33.74 -12.21
N GLY A 506 10.35 -32.72 -12.95
CA GLY A 506 10.96 -32.32 -14.22
C GLY A 506 11.24 -30.81 -14.25
N VAL A 507 12.06 -30.36 -15.20
CA VAL A 507 12.40 -28.94 -15.40
C VAL A 507 12.17 -28.52 -16.85
N LEU A 508 11.85 -27.24 -17.09
CA LEU A 508 11.60 -26.72 -18.44
C LEU A 508 12.88 -26.39 -19.25
N GLY A 509 14.07 -26.55 -18.65
CA GLY A 509 15.35 -26.33 -19.33
C GLY A 509 15.43 -24.99 -20.06
N LYS A 510 15.61 -25.02 -21.37
CA LYS A 510 15.70 -23.81 -22.22
C LYS A 510 14.36 -23.13 -22.49
N GLY A 511 13.23 -23.82 -22.28
CA GLY A 511 11.88 -23.26 -22.41
C GLY A 511 11.42 -22.43 -21.21
N GLU A 512 12.18 -22.41 -20.10
CA GLU A 512 11.84 -21.59 -18.93
C GLU A 512 12.35 -20.15 -19.12
N THR A 513 11.48 -19.13 -19.09
CA THR A 513 11.91 -17.71 -19.12
C THR A 513 11.96 -17.11 -17.70
N CYS A 514 11.77 -15.80 -17.54
CA CYS A 514 11.62 -15.16 -16.24
C CYS A 514 10.14 -15.11 -15.88
N THR A 515 9.78 -15.15 -14.60
CA THR A 515 8.37 -14.94 -14.18
C THR A 515 7.86 -13.53 -14.46
N GLY A 516 8.76 -12.58 -14.75
CA GLY A 516 8.46 -11.18 -15.04
C GLY A 516 8.29 -10.29 -13.80
N ASP A 517 8.44 -10.81 -12.58
CA ASP A 517 8.20 -10.04 -11.32
C ASP A 517 8.97 -8.71 -11.29
N SER A 518 10.27 -8.70 -11.61
CA SER A 518 11.07 -7.47 -11.58
C SER A 518 10.61 -6.41 -12.60
N ALA A 519 10.10 -6.81 -13.78
CA ALA A 519 9.47 -5.87 -14.72
C ALA A 519 8.16 -5.32 -14.13
N ARG A 520 7.28 -6.19 -13.62
CA ARG A 520 5.99 -5.80 -13.05
C ARG A 520 6.12 -4.88 -11.83
N ARG A 521 7.10 -5.10 -10.94
CA ARG A 521 7.35 -4.20 -9.80
C ARG A 521 8.11 -2.91 -10.17
N ALA A 522 8.83 -2.90 -11.30
CA ALA A 522 9.43 -1.68 -11.84
C ALA A 522 8.39 -0.80 -12.55
N GLY A 523 7.31 -1.38 -13.07
CA GLY A 523 6.25 -0.68 -13.81
C GLY A 523 6.15 -1.07 -15.30
N ASN A 524 7.11 -1.83 -15.81
CA ASN A 524 7.08 -2.34 -17.18
C ASN A 524 6.10 -3.53 -17.28
N GLU A 525 4.81 -3.22 -17.44
CA GLU A 525 3.76 -4.24 -17.50
C GLU A 525 3.86 -5.08 -18.78
N PHE A 526 4.14 -4.50 -19.94
CA PHE A 526 4.13 -5.24 -21.21
C PHE A 526 5.24 -6.29 -21.30
N VAL A 527 6.45 -6.02 -20.79
CA VAL A 527 7.50 -7.03 -20.65
C VAL A 527 7.11 -8.13 -19.66
N PHE A 528 6.39 -7.79 -18.59
CA PHE A 528 5.79 -8.82 -17.71
C PHE A 528 4.73 -9.66 -18.45
N GLN A 529 3.83 -9.04 -19.21
CA GLN A 529 2.77 -9.77 -19.93
C GLN A 529 3.33 -10.71 -20.99
N GLY A 530 4.32 -10.29 -21.78
CA GLY A 530 4.92 -11.13 -22.81
C GLY A 530 5.64 -12.36 -22.23
N LEU A 531 6.41 -12.16 -21.14
CA LEU A 531 7.03 -13.27 -20.41
C LEU A 531 5.99 -14.20 -19.76
N ALA A 532 4.91 -13.63 -19.21
CA ALA A 532 3.82 -14.41 -18.63
C ALA A 532 3.12 -15.26 -19.70
N GLN A 533 2.71 -14.68 -20.83
CA GLN A 533 2.10 -15.40 -21.95
C GLN A 533 2.99 -16.55 -22.44
N GLN A 534 4.27 -16.29 -22.74
CA GLN A 534 5.21 -17.33 -23.20
C GLN A 534 5.32 -18.50 -22.20
N ASN A 535 5.51 -18.22 -20.91
CA ASN A 535 5.55 -19.27 -19.90
C ASN A 535 4.21 -20.01 -19.78
N VAL A 536 3.08 -19.31 -19.91
CA VAL A 536 1.74 -19.89 -19.82
C VAL A 536 1.41 -20.76 -21.03
N GLU A 537 1.90 -20.44 -22.22
CA GLU A 537 1.82 -21.30 -23.41
C GLU A 537 2.61 -22.59 -23.20
N THR A 538 3.88 -22.49 -22.79
CA THR A 538 4.73 -23.62 -22.39
C THR A 538 4.07 -24.47 -21.28
N PHE A 539 3.41 -23.83 -20.31
CA PHE A 539 2.69 -24.54 -19.26
C PHE A 539 1.45 -25.29 -19.77
N LYS A 540 0.72 -24.72 -20.74
CA LYS A 540 -0.45 -25.34 -21.38
C LYS A 540 -0.04 -26.51 -22.29
N GLU A 541 1.04 -26.35 -23.05
CA GLU A 541 1.63 -27.41 -23.90
C GLU A 541 2.01 -28.65 -23.09
N PHE A 542 2.86 -28.48 -22.08
CA PHE A 542 3.36 -29.61 -21.28
C PHE A 542 2.42 -30.05 -20.15
N LYS A 543 1.26 -29.39 -20.01
CA LYS A 543 0.18 -29.64 -19.03
C LYS A 543 0.62 -29.50 -17.56
N VAL A 544 1.34 -28.42 -17.25
CA VAL A 544 1.75 -28.09 -15.88
C VAL A 544 0.53 -27.94 -14.97
N LYS A 545 0.57 -28.57 -13.79
CA LYS A 545 -0.48 -28.47 -12.75
C LYS A 545 0.08 -28.12 -11.38
N LYS A 546 1.26 -28.66 -11.05
CA LYS A 546 1.96 -28.48 -9.77
C LYS A 546 3.34 -27.89 -9.99
N VAL A 547 3.70 -26.86 -9.22
CA VAL A 547 4.98 -26.17 -9.34
C VAL A 547 5.61 -25.98 -7.97
N VAL A 548 6.86 -26.39 -7.82
CA VAL A 548 7.70 -26.01 -6.66
C VAL A 548 8.74 -24.97 -7.09
N SER A 549 8.95 -23.93 -6.30
CA SER A 549 10.00 -22.94 -6.57
C SER A 549 10.86 -22.62 -5.35
N THR A 550 12.16 -22.41 -5.61
CA THR A 550 13.17 -21.92 -4.65
C THR A 550 13.07 -20.43 -4.36
N CYS A 551 12.33 -19.66 -5.17
CA CYS A 551 12.30 -18.21 -5.07
C CYS A 551 10.94 -17.67 -4.65
N ALA A 552 10.91 -16.99 -3.49
CA ALA A 552 9.75 -16.27 -2.96
C ALA A 552 9.03 -15.37 -4.00
N HIS A 553 9.78 -14.67 -4.86
CA HIS A 553 9.23 -13.82 -5.91
C HIS A 553 8.53 -14.63 -7.01
N CYS A 554 9.20 -15.69 -7.50
CA CYS A 554 8.63 -16.58 -8.50
C CYS A 554 7.38 -17.29 -7.95
N PHE A 555 7.45 -17.79 -6.72
CA PHE A 555 6.32 -18.34 -5.97
C PHE A 555 5.13 -17.38 -5.92
N ASN A 556 5.33 -16.09 -5.59
CA ASN A 556 4.22 -15.13 -5.57
C ASN A 556 3.58 -14.92 -6.94
N THR A 557 4.38 -14.63 -7.97
CA THR A 557 3.87 -14.30 -9.31
C THR A 557 3.20 -15.50 -9.97
N LEU A 558 3.81 -16.69 -9.93
CA LEU A 558 3.23 -17.92 -10.49
C LEU A 558 1.93 -18.31 -9.77
N LYS A 559 1.85 -18.14 -8.45
CA LYS A 559 0.68 -18.51 -7.65
C LYS A 559 -0.47 -17.53 -7.78
N ASN A 560 -0.18 -16.23 -7.68
CA ASN A 560 -1.20 -15.21 -7.48
C ASN A 560 -1.57 -14.46 -8.75
N GLU A 561 -0.67 -14.36 -9.74
CA GLU A 561 -0.79 -13.45 -10.88
C GLU A 561 -0.98 -14.19 -12.23
N TYR A 562 -0.38 -15.37 -12.43
CA TYR A 562 -0.49 -16.10 -13.71
C TYR A 562 -1.91 -16.56 -14.07
N LYS A 563 -2.83 -16.62 -13.10
CA LYS A 563 -4.27 -16.80 -13.32
C LYS A 563 -4.91 -15.73 -14.21
N GLU A 564 -4.33 -14.52 -14.24
CA GLU A 564 -4.77 -13.41 -15.11
C GLU A 564 -4.61 -13.76 -16.61
N PHE A 565 -3.75 -14.73 -16.93
CA PHE A 565 -3.46 -15.24 -18.28
C PHE A 565 -4.12 -16.61 -18.54
N GLY A 566 -5.08 -17.00 -17.71
CA GLY A 566 -5.87 -18.21 -17.87
C GLY A 566 -5.11 -19.52 -17.60
N ILE A 567 -4.30 -19.57 -16.54
CA ILE A 567 -3.85 -20.84 -15.95
C ILE A 567 -3.85 -20.76 -14.41
N GLU A 568 -4.41 -21.77 -13.75
CA GLU A 568 -4.32 -21.95 -12.30
C GLU A 568 -3.38 -23.11 -11.97
N LEU A 569 -2.54 -22.93 -10.93
CA LEU A 569 -1.43 -23.83 -10.62
C LEU A 569 -1.37 -24.10 -9.10
N GLU A 570 -1.13 -25.35 -8.69
CA GLU A 570 -0.72 -25.68 -7.33
C GLU A 570 0.76 -25.29 -7.14
N VAL A 571 1.00 -23.99 -6.89
CA VAL A 571 2.35 -23.47 -6.65
C VAL A 571 2.67 -23.51 -5.15
N VAL A 572 3.75 -24.20 -4.79
CA VAL A 572 4.29 -24.26 -3.43
C VAL A 572 5.69 -23.68 -3.37
N HIS A 573 6.03 -23.03 -2.26
CA HIS A 573 7.42 -22.69 -2.00
C HIS A 573 8.20 -23.93 -1.55
N HIS A 574 9.48 -24.05 -1.92
CA HIS A 574 10.27 -25.24 -1.63
C HIS A 574 10.31 -25.60 -0.13
N THR A 575 10.38 -24.61 0.77
CA THR A 575 10.29 -24.84 2.23
C THR A 575 8.97 -25.45 2.68
N GLN A 576 7.86 -25.23 1.97
CA GLN A 576 6.58 -25.88 2.28
C GLN A 576 6.60 -27.36 1.87
N LEU A 577 7.17 -27.67 0.69
CA LEU A 577 7.29 -29.04 0.20
C LEU A 577 8.28 -29.85 1.05
N LEU A 578 9.48 -29.32 1.32
CA LEU A 578 10.47 -29.97 2.17
C LEU A 578 9.92 -30.22 3.58
N ASN A 579 9.17 -29.28 4.18
CA ASN A 579 8.55 -29.48 5.48
C ASN A 579 7.51 -30.61 5.45
N ARG A 580 6.71 -30.71 4.38
CA ARG A 580 5.79 -31.84 4.17
C ARG A 580 6.56 -33.16 4.09
N LEU A 581 7.63 -33.23 3.30
CA LEU A 581 8.46 -34.45 3.14
C LEU A 581 9.17 -34.88 4.43
N VAL A 582 9.56 -33.94 5.29
CA VAL A 582 10.09 -34.24 6.64
C VAL A 582 8.98 -34.76 7.57
N ARG A 583 7.81 -34.10 7.58
CA ARG A 583 6.63 -34.55 8.36
C ARG A 583 6.11 -35.93 7.91
N GLU A 584 6.25 -36.27 6.62
CA GLU A 584 5.95 -37.59 6.06
C GLU A 584 7.06 -38.64 6.34
N GLY A 585 8.18 -38.26 6.95
CA GLY A 585 9.32 -39.14 7.23
C GLY A 585 10.17 -39.50 6.01
N ARG A 586 9.86 -38.96 4.82
CA ARG A 586 10.60 -39.17 3.56
C ARG A 586 11.97 -38.50 3.59
N LEU A 587 12.11 -37.43 4.36
CA LEU A 587 13.38 -36.77 4.68
C LEU A 587 13.60 -36.83 6.20
N THR A 588 14.64 -37.55 6.63
CA THR A 588 14.97 -37.69 8.06
C THR A 588 16.35 -37.08 8.35
N PRO A 589 16.43 -35.95 9.07
CA PRO A 589 17.69 -35.40 9.56
C PRO A 589 18.46 -36.40 10.44
N VAL A 590 19.75 -36.59 10.17
CA VAL A 590 20.58 -37.60 10.83
C VAL A 590 21.08 -37.08 12.19
N ALA A 591 20.60 -37.70 13.28
CA ALA A 591 20.90 -37.30 14.65
C ALA A 591 22.36 -37.53 15.11
N THR A 592 23.24 -38.05 14.24
CA THR A 592 24.64 -38.36 14.54
C THR A 592 25.53 -38.11 13.33
N GLY A 593 26.53 -37.23 13.47
CA GLY A 593 27.44 -36.86 12.39
C GLY A 593 27.96 -35.44 12.60
N GLU A 594 28.64 -34.89 11.60
CA GLU A 594 29.06 -33.49 11.61
C GLU A 594 27.87 -32.54 11.34
N GLY A 595 26.86 -32.99 10.60
CA GLY A 595 25.57 -32.28 10.44
C GLY A 595 24.77 -32.12 11.73
N ALA A 596 25.05 -32.94 12.74
CA ALA A 596 24.48 -32.86 14.10
C ALA A 596 25.30 -31.97 15.06
N ALA A 597 26.32 -31.26 14.57
CA ALA A 597 27.15 -30.38 15.39
C ALA A 597 26.39 -29.14 15.88
N LYS A 598 26.74 -28.71 17.10
CA LYS A 598 26.14 -27.55 17.77
C LYS A 598 26.39 -26.25 17.00
N ARG A 599 25.30 -25.51 16.73
CA ARG A 599 25.30 -24.20 16.07
C ARG A 599 24.03 -23.43 16.38
N SER A 600 24.10 -22.11 16.48
CA SER A 600 22.90 -21.25 16.59
C SER A 600 22.44 -20.77 15.20
N ILE A 601 21.13 -20.77 14.95
CA ILE A 601 20.53 -20.41 13.65
C ILE A 601 19.42 -19.38 13.85
N THR A 602 19.44 -18.30 13.07
CA THR A 602 18.31 -17.36 12.95
C THR A 602 17.68 -17.40 11.56
N TYR A 603 16.45 -16.91 11.37
CA TYR A 603 15.73 -16.95 10.09
C TYR A 603 15.20 -15.59 9.64
N HIS A 604 15.50 -15.19 8.41
CA HIS A 604 14.86 -14.04 7.77
C HIS A 604 13.65 -14.48 6.94
N ASP A 605 12.44 -14.10 7.35
CA ASP A 605 11.21 -14.28 6.56
C ASP A 605 11.25 -13.44 5.27
N PRO A 606 11.26 -14.06 4.08
CA PRO A 606 11.10 -13.33 2.82
C PRO A 606 9.68 -12.78 2.72
N CYS A 607 9.53 -11.48 2.43
CA CYS A 607 8.23 -10.81 2.42
C CYS A 607 7.19 -11.50 1.52
N TYR A 608 7.60 -11.99 0.35
CA TYR A 608 6.71 -12.67 -0.58
C TYR A 608 6.24 -14.07 -0.14
N ILE A 609 6.88 -14.70 0.85
CA ILE A 609 6.38 -15.92 1.53
C ILE A 609 5.46 -15.51 2.69
N GLY A 610 5.97 -14.64 3.56
CA GLY A 610 5.26 -14.15 4.74
C GLY A 610 4.09 -13.22 4.41
N ARG A 611 4.32 -11.91 4.31
CA ARG A 611 3.23 -10.92 4.18
C ARG A 611 2.35 -11.08 2.94
N HIS A 612 2.88 -11.55 1.80
CA HIS A 612 2.07 -11.66 0.58
C HIS A 612 1.27 -12.97 0.51
N ASN A 613 1.76 -14.06 1.12
CA ASN A 613 1.17 -15.41 1.00
C ASN A 613 0.78 -16.07 2.33
N GLN A 614 1.03 -15.41 3.47
CA GLN A 614 0.73 -15.79 4.85
C GLN A 614 1.31 -17.15 5.27
N VAL A 615 2.50 -17.48 4.79
CA VAL A 615 3.26 -18.69 5.17
C VAL A 615 4.39 -18.29 6.12
N TYR A 616 4.38 -18.80 7.36
CA TYR A 616 5.37 -18.45 8.39
C TYR A 616 5.99 -19.66 9.11
N GLU A 617 5.22 -20.71 9.40
CA GLU A 617 5.71 -21.87 10.18
C GLU A 617 6.59 -22.87 9.40
N PRO A 618 6.29 -23.27 8.13
CA PRO A 618 7.06 -24.33 7.47
C PRO A 618 8.59 -24.12 7.37
N PRO A 619 9.13 -22.89 7.18
CA PRO A 619 10.56 -22.64 7.29
C PRO A 619 11.11 -22.81 8.71
N ARG A 620 10.34 -22.44 9.75
CA ARG A 620 10.75 -22.53 11.16
C ARG A 620 10.79 -23.98 11.64
N GLU A 621 9.75 -24.74 11.31
CA GLU A 621 9.68 -26.18 11.60
C GLU A 621 10.90 -26.91 11.01
N LEU A 622 11.26 -26.63 9.74
CA LEU A 622 12.45 -27.19 9.08
C LEU A 622 13.78 -26.86 9.76
N LEU A 623 13.89 -25.73 10.46
CA LEU A 623 15.10 -25.35 11.20
C LEU A 623 15.12 -25.96 12.60
N GLN A 624 13.96 -26.07 13.25
CA GLN A 624 13.82 -26.63 14.60
C GLN A 624 14.03 -28.15 14.66
N VAL A 625 13.82 -28.87 13.56
CA VAL A 625 14.10 -30.32 13.46
C VAL A 625 15.57 -30.66 13.19
N LEU A 626 16.45 -29.68 12.94
CA LEU A 626 17.85 -29.94 12.63
C LEU A 626 18.63 -30.35 13.89
N PRO A 627 19.22 -31.57 13.95
CA PRO A 627 19.97 -32.03 15.11
C PRO A 627 21.13 -31.09 15.44
N GLY A 628 21.25 -30.72 16.72
CA GLY A 628 22.30 -29.82 17.21
C GLY A 628 22.07 -28.32 16.93
N ALA A 629 21.06 -27.94 16.16
CA ALA A 629 20.72 -26.54 15.95
C ALA A 629 19.99 -25.94 17.18
N GLU A 630 20.34 -24.71 17.54
CA GLU A 630 19.58 -23.87 18.46
C GLU A 630 18.94 -22.71 17.67
N PHE A 631 17.61 -22.69 17.58
CA PHE A 631 16.89 -21.69 16.79
C PHE A 631 16.64 -20.42 17.60
N VAL A 632 17.14 -19.29 17.10
CA VAL A 632 17.06 -17.96 17.74
C VAL A 632 16.34 -16.99 16.80
N GLU A 633 15.12 -16.62 17.15
CA GLU A 633 14.27 -15.71 16.35
C GLU A 633 14.72 -14.24 16.47
N MET A 634 14.71 -13.49 15.35
CA MET A 634 14.93 -12.03 15.36
C MET A 634 13.73 -11.28 15.99
N GLU A 635 13.96 -10.09 16.55
CA GLU A 635 12.89 -9.26 17.14
C GLU A 635 11.79 -8.94 16.11
N ARG A 636 12.18 -8.49 14.90
CA ARG A 636 11.25 -8.24 13.79
C ARG A 636 11.17 -9.50 12.94
N ASN A 637 10.22 -10.38 13.24
CA ASN A 637 9.98 -11.63 12.50
C ASN A 637 8.52 -11.74 12.01
N SER A 638 8.23 -12.80 11.25
CA SER A 638 6.90 -13.16 10.77
C SER A 638 6.22 -11.99 10.03
N GLU A 639 4.97 -11.63 10.36
CA GLU A 639 4.29 -10.48 9.73
C GLU A 639 5.03 -9.13 9.93
N ARG A 640 5.90 -9.04 10.94
CA ARG A 640 6.70 -7.85 11.30
C ARG A 640 8.10 -7.84 10.68
N SER A 641 8.49 -8.90 9.95
CA SER A 641 9.83 -9.05 9.36
C SER A 641 10.27 -7.82 8.55
N PHE A 642 11.45 -7.29 8.86
CA PHE A 642 12.04 -6.17 8.14
C PHE A 642 12.68 -6.65 6.84
N CYS A 643 12.55 -5.87 5.76
CA CYS A 643 12.92 -6.32 4.41
C CYS A 643 14.45 -6.41 4.24
N CYS A 644 14.89 -7.31 3.35
CA CYS A 644 16.29 -7.43 2.92
C CYS A 644 16.70 -6.40 1.85
N GLY A 645 15.77 -5.64 1.27
CA GLY A 645 16.06 -4.58 0.29
C GLY A 645 15.82 -4.93 -1.18
N ALA A 646 15.83 -6.21 -1.57
CA ALA A 646 15.78 -6.62 -2.99
C ALA A 646 14.46 -6.32 -3.76
N GLY A 647 13.34 -6.20 -3.05
CA GLY A 647 12.01 -6.09 -3.66
C GLY A 647 11.79 -4.79 -4.44
N GLY A 648 10.67 -4.65 -5.16
CA GLY A 648 10.40 -3.43 -5.93
C GLY A 648 11.40 -3.14 -7.04
N ALA A 649 12.04 -4.19 -7.59
CA ALA A 649 13.19 -4.14 -8.50
C ALA A 649 14.47 -3.49 -7.92
N ARG A 650 14.54 -3.21 -6.61
CA ARG A 650 15.70 -2.59 -5.95
C ARG A 650 16.98 -3.45 -5.91
N MET A 651 16.90 -4.75 -6.24
CA MET A 651 18.09 -5.57 -6.53
C MET A 651 18.86 -5.10 -7.78
N TRP A 652 18.21 -4.33 -8.68
CA TRP A 652 18.75 -3.88 -9.96
C TRP A 652 19.02 -2.36 -10.01
N MET A 653 19.06 -1.70 -8.84
CA MET A 653 19.27 -0.25 -8.71
C MET A 653 20.21 0.02 -7.53
N GLU A 654 21.18 0.91 -7.66
CA GLU A 654 22.11 1.23 -6.58
C GLU A 654 21.40 1.98 -5.42
N GLU A 655 21.90 1.84 -4.20
CA GLU A 655 21.33 2.35 -2.95
C GLU A 655 22.16 3.52 -2.41
N THR A 656 22.00 4.68 -3.06
CA THR A 656 22.78 5.91 -2.84
C THR A 656 22.28 6.81 -1.70
N ILE A 657 21.06 6.60 -1.21
CA ILE A 657 20.38 7.48 -0.25
C ILE A 657 20.25 6.78 1.11
N GLY A 658 20.79 7.38 2.18
CA GLY A 658 20.69 6.87 3.55
C GLY A 658 21.43 5.55 3.78
N GLU A 659 21.14 4.88 4.91
CA GLU A 659 21.67 3.53 5.19
C GLU A 659 21.14 2.50 4.17
N ARG A 660 21.94 1.49 3.81
CA ARG A 660 21.44 0.39 2.97
C ARG A 660 20.49 -0.53 3.76
N ILE A 661 19.34 -0.86 3.18
CA ILE A 661 18.29 -1.69 3.82
C ILE A 661 18.81 -3.09 4.17
N ASN A 662 19.72 -3.65 3.36
CA ASN A 662 20.32 -4.95 3.64
C ASN A 662 21.27 -4.92 4.84
N THR A 663 22.05 -3.85 5.03
CA THR A 663 22.93 -3.66 6.20
C THR A 663 22.09 -3.59 7.48
N ASN A 664 21.02 -2.78 7.49
CA ASN A 664 20.12 -2.67 8.65
C ASN A 664 19.56 -4.04 9.09
N ARG A 665 19.12 -4.86 8.11
CA ARG A 665 18.60 -6.20 8.41
C ARG A 665 19.71 -7.20 8.77
N SER A 666 20.90 -7.06 8.19
CA SER A 666 22.03 -7.93 8.51
C SER A 666 22.55 -7.67 9.93
N SER A 667 22.57 -6.40 10.37
CA SER A 667 22.90 -6.02 11.75
C SER A 667 21.89 -6.61 12.75
N GLU A 668 20.59 -6.56 12.45
CA GLU A 668 19.56 -7.24 13.26
C GLU A 668 19.77 -8.77 13.33
N ALA A 669 20.18 -9.40 12.21
CA ALA A 669 20.42 -10.84 12.16
C ALA A 669 21.69 -11.24 12.92
N VAL A 670 22.80 -10.53 12.74
CA VAL A 670 24.06 -10.72 13.48
C VAL A 670 23.86 -10.46 14.97
N GLY A 671 23.06 -9.46 15.34
CA GLY A 671 22.72 -9.10 16.72
C GLY A 671 21.98 -10.20 17.51
N THR A 672 21.46 -11.24 16.85
CA THR A 672 20.94 -12.44 17.54
C THR A 672 22.03 -13.31 18.18
N GLY A 673 23.30 -13.14 17.78
CA GLY A 673 24.38 -14.04 18.15
C GLY A 673 24.35 -15.39 17.41
N ALA A 674 23.52 -15.55 16.38
CA ALA A 674 23.50 -16.75 15.54
C ALA A 674 24.86 -17.00 14.84
N ASP A 675 25.21 -18.28 14.67
CA ASP A 675 26.29 -18.70 13.77
C ASP A 675 25.84 -18.66 12.31
N GLN A 676 24.57 -19.00 12.05
CA GLN A 676 24.03 -19.11 10.69
C GLN A 676 22.75 -18.29 10.52
N ILE A 677 22.64 -17.60 9.39
CA ILE A 677 21.44 -16.85 8.98
C ILE A 677 20.76 -17.64 7.87
N ALA A 678 19.64 -18.28 8.20
CA ALA A 678 18.82 -19.02 7.27
C ALA A 678 17.91 -18.07 6.47
N VAL A 679 17.82 -18.32 5.17
CA VAL A 679 16.88 -17.65 4.25
C VAL A 679 16.07 -18.68 3.47
N GLY A 680 14.98 -18.24 2.83
CA GLY A 680 14.19 -19.05 1.90
C GLY A 680 13.96 -18.33 0.57
N CYS A 681 14.97 -17.63 0.05
CA CYS A 681 14.87 -16.89 -1.21
C CYS A 681 16.27 -16.48 -1.69
N PRO A 682 16.61 -16.67 -2.99
CA PRO A 682 17.93 -16.32 -3.51
C PRO A 682 18.21 -14.81 -3.48
N PHE A 683 17.21 -13.96 -3.76
CA PHE A 683 17.36 -12.51 -3.65
C PHE A 683 17.67 -12.08 -2.20
N CYS A 684 16.96 -12.66 -1.22
CA CYS A 684 17.25 -12.42 0.19
C CYS A 684 18.63 -12.94 0.59
N ARG A 685 19.08 -14.05 -0.01
CA ARG A 685 20.43 -14.61 0.20
C ARG A 685 21.51 -13.66 -0.26
N VAL A 686 21.41 -13.13 -1.49
CA VAL A 686 22.37 -12.15 -2.03
C VAL A 686 22.45 -10.93 -1.10
N MET A 687 21.33 -10.24 -0.88
CA MET A 687 21.33 -9.01 -0.07
C MET A 687 21.90 -9.22 1.34
N LEU A 688 21.53 -10.31 2.02
CA LEU A 688 22.02 -10.58 3.38
C LEU A 688 23.45 -11.12 3.41
N SER A 689 23.91 -11.88 2.41
CA SER A 689 25.33 -12.20 2.27
C SER A 689 26.16 -10.93 2.16
N ASP A 690 25.78 -10.02 1.27
CA ASP A 690 26.57 -8.81 1.00
C ASP A 690 26.50 -7.82 2.18
N GLY A 691 25.38 -7.77 2.91
CA GLY A 691 25.24 -7.01 4.15
C GLY A 691 26.03 -7.60 5.32
N VAL A 692 26.12 -8.93 5.44
CA VAL A 692 26.98 -9.60 6.43
C VAL A 692 28.45 -9.40 6.10
N THR A 693 28.87 -9.51 4.83
CA THR A 693 30.25 -9.22 4.41
C THR A 693 30.63 -7.78 4.74
N ALA A 694 29.78 -6.80 4.45
CA ALA A 694 30.05 -5.41 4.84
C ALA A 694 30.24 -5.22 6.36
N LEU A 695 29.51 -5.95 7.19
CA LEU A 695 29.66 -5.93 8.65
C LEU A 695 30.91 -6.69 9.13
N GLN A 696 31.35 -7.73 8.41
CA GLN A 696 32.61 -8.44 8.66
C GLN A 696 33.81 -7.55 8.34
N ASP A 697 33.79 -6.84 7.21
CA ASP A 697 34.82 -5.87 6.81
C ASP A 697 34.95 -4.70 7.81
N GLN A 698 33.85 -4.35 8.48
CA GLN A 698 33.80 -3.33 9.55
C GLN A 698 34.16 -3.88 10.95
N GLY A 699 34.30 -5.20 11.11
CA GLY A 699 34.55 -5.86 12.40
C GLY A 699 33.33 -5.93 13.34
N GLU A 700 32.12 -5.63 12.84
CA GLU A 700 30.86 -5.71 13.60
C GLU A 700 30.24 -7.11 13.56
N ALA A 701 30.62 -7.95 12.59
CA ALA A 701 30.22 -9.35 12.50
C ALA A 701 31.44 -10.29 12.54
N ARG A 702 31.24 -11.52 13.04
CA ARG A 702 32.28 -12.55 13.09
C ARG A 702 32.52 -13.12 11.68
N GLU A 703 33.77 -13.42 11.33
CA GLU A 703 34.14 -14.07 10.06
C GLU A 703 33.43 -15.43 9.85
N GLU A 704 33.04 -16.12 10.93
CA GLU A 704 32.32 -17.39 10.84
C GLU A 704 30.80 -17.27 10.60
N VAL A 705 30.23 -16.05 10.61
CA VAL A 705 28.78 -15.86 10.33
C VAL A 705 28.51 -15.96 8.83
N GLU A 706 27.47 -16.72 8.48
CA GLU A 706 27.21 -17.11 7.10
C GLU A 706 25.71 -17.19 6.75
N VAL A 707 25.39 -16.98 5.47
CA VAL A 707 24.01 -16.92 4.96
C VAL A 707 23.72 -18.09 4.02
N LEU A 708 22.89 -19.02 4.47
CA LEU A 708 22.46 -20.21 3.72
C LEU A 708 20.97 -20.21 3.46
N ASP A 709 20.55 -20.91 2.41
CA ASP A 709 19.16 -21.30 2.27
C ASP A 709 18.82 -22.53 3.15
N VAL A 710 17.59 -22.57 3.69
CA VAL A 710 17.05 -23.68 4.50
C VAL A 710 17.27 -25.04 3.83
N ALA A 711 17.15 -25.14 2.50
CA ALA A 711 17.37 -26.39 1.76
C ALA A 711 18.81 -26.92 1.90
N GLN A 712 19.81 -26.04 1.96
CA GLN A 712 21.22 -26.45 2.12
C GLN A 712 21.47 -26.99 3.53
N MET A 713 20.91 -26.31 4.54
CA MET A 713 20.99 -26.76 5.94
C MET A 713 20.32 -28.13 6.14
N LEU A 714 19.18 -28.35 5.49
CA LEU A 714 18.46 -29.62 5.52
C LEU A 714 19.23 -30.73 4.78
N LEU A 715 19.74 -30.48 3.57
CA LEU A 715 20.48 -31.49 2.79
C LEU A 715 21.69 -32.02 3.55
N ALA A 716 22.55 -31.12 4.06
CA ALA A 716 23.72 -31.54 4.82
C ALA A 716 23.31 -32.32 6.08
N SER A 717 22.25 -31.89 6.76
CA SER A 717 21.70 -32.62 7.91
C SER A 717 21.10 -33.99 7.55
N VAL A 718 20.61 -34.20 6.33
CA VAL A 718 20.11 -35.49 5.81
C VAL A 718 21.27 -36.39 5.33
N LYS A 719 22.35 -35.81 4.80
CA LYS A 719 23.59 -36.54 4.47
C LYS A 719 24.46 -36.84 5.71
N GLY A 720 24.24 -36.14 6.83
CA GLY A 720 25.07 -36.21 8.04
C GLY A 720 26.36 -35.38 7.97
N GLU A 721 26.52 -34.62 6.89
CA GLU A 721 27.65 -33.75 6.55
C GLU A 721 27.55 -32.40 7.29
N PRO A 722 28.67 -31.70 7.54
CA PRO A 722 28.60 -30.35 8.08
C PRO A 722 27.91 -29.44 7.06
N ALA A 723 26.95 -28.62 7.51
CA ALA A 723 26.24 -27.71 6.61
C ALA A 723 27.16 -26.70 5.90
N THR A 724 28.31 -26.40 6.51
CA THR A 724 29.17 -25.27 6.18
C THR A 724 30.63 -25.45 6.62
N ARG A 725 31.42 -24.36 6.58
CA ARG A 725 32.82 -24.24 7.00
C ARG A 725 33.01 -24.41 8.51
N GLN A 726 32.60 -25.56 9.07
CA GLN A 726 32.90 -25.90 10.45
C GLN A 726 34.41 -25.79 10.71
N LYS A 727 34.73 -24.99 11.73
CA LYS A 727 36.08 -24.68 12.19
C LYS A 727 37.01 -25.89 12.14
N LYS A 728 37.98 -25.87 11.22
CA LYS A 728 39.09 -26.83 11.19
C LYS A 728 39.81 -26.72 12.53
N ALA A 729 39.53 -27.66 13.43
CA ALA A 729 39.76 -27.49 14.87
C ALA A 729 41.21 -27.09 15.16
N ALA A 730 41.39 -26.08 16.03
CA ALA A 730 42.67 -25.40 16.22
C ALA A 730 43.75 -26.34 16.81
N ALA A 731 44.45 -27.06 15.92
CA ALA A 731 45.51 -28.01 16.24
C ALA A 731 46.83 -27.30 16.59
N SER A 732 46.77 -26.41 17.59
CA SER A 732 47.89 -25.53 17.99
C SER A 732 48.00 -25.39 19.51
N ALA A 733 48.39 -26.48 20.19
CA ALA A 733 48.88 -26.44 21.57
C ALA A 733 49.71 -27.69 22.01
N SER A 734 50.27 -28.51 21.10
CA SER A 734 51.04 -29.70 21.52
C SER A 734 52.09 -30.22 20.52
N ALA A 735 53.13 -29.44 20.24
CA ALA A 735 54.46 -29.96 19.89
C ALA A 735 55.53 -28.89 20.08
N ALA A 736 56.59 -29.18 20.84
CA ALA A 736 57.74 -28.30 20.97
C ALA A 736 58.85 -28.67 19.96
N GLY A 737 59.48 -27.64 19.37
CA GLY A 737 60.83 -27.65 18.78
C GLY A 737 61.30 -28.88 17.99
N GLY A 738 61.25 -28.80 16.65
CA GLY A 738 61.91 -29.79 15.78
C GLY A 738 62.26 -29.21 14.40
N THR A 739 63.52 -28.84 14.18
CA THR A 739 64.01 -28.42 12.86
C THR A 739 64.27 -29.64 11.96
N ALA A 740 63.53 -29.77 10.86
CA ALA A 740 63.85 -30.72 9.79
C ALA A 740 63.40 -30.17 8.43
N THR A 741 64.33 -30.13 7.46
CA THR A 741 64.02 -29.80 6.06
C THR A 741 63.59 -31.06 5.32
N ALA A 742 62.39 -31.06 4.73
CA ALA A 742 61.93 -32.15 3.86
C ALA A 742 61.12 -31.60 2.69
N THR A 743 61.63 -31.79 1.47
CA THR A 743 60.90 -31.50 0.23
C THR A 743 59.88 -32.60 -0.05
N LEU A 744 58.63 -32.23 -0.33
CA LEU A 744 57.65 -33.13 -0.93
C LEU A 744 57.00 -32.45 -2.14
N THR A 745 56.52 -33.27 -3.08
CA THR A 745 56.02 -32.85 -4.38
C THR A 745 54.61 -32.27 -4.31
N ARG A 746 54.37 -31.25 -5.13
CA ARG A 746 53.02 -30.81 -5.50
C ARG A 746 52.62 -31.61 -6.73
N ASP A 747 51.71 -32.55 -6.56
CA ASP A 747 50.93 -33.11 -7.67
C ASP A 747 49.81 -32.11 -8.04
N GLU A 748 49.35 -32.14 -9.29
CA GLU A 748 48.42 -31.15 -9.85
C GLU A 748 46.98 -31.70 -9.87
N GLU A 749 46.08 -31.10 -9.08
CA GLU A 749 44.65 -31.05 -9.44
C GLU A 749 43.94 -29.85 -8.76
N THR A 750 42.81 -29.45 -9.36
CA THR A 750 41.80 -28.49 -8.87
C THR A 750 42.28 -27.19 -8.17
N ALA A 751 42.44 -26.12 -8.95
CA ALA A 751 42.38 -24.73 -8.48
C ALA A 751 41.35 -23.96 -9.31
N ALA A 752 40.12 -23.79 -8.79
CA ALA A 752 38.99 -23.20 -9.51
C ALA A 752 37.83 -22.67 -8.62
N GLU A 753 38.13 -21.95 -7.53
CA GLU A 753 37.26 -20.89 -6.98
C GLU A 753 38.18 -19.69 -6.64
N PRO A 754 37.76 -18.43 -6.86
CA PRO A 754 38.57 -17.25 -6.53
C PRO A 754 38.60 -16.96 -5.02
N GLU A 755 39.69 -16.37 -4.52
CA GLU A 755 39.78 -15.91 -3.12
C GLU A 755 39.19 -14.51 -2.93
N ALA A 756 38.92 -14.14 -1.67
CA ALA A 756 38.24 -12.89 -1.32
C ALA A 756 39.04 -11.65 -1.79
N GLY A 757 38.40 -10.84 -2.62
CA GLY A 757 39.00 -9.69 -3.31
C GLY A 757 38.68 -9.61 -4.80
N ASP A 758 38.19 -10.70 -5.40
CA ASP A 758 37.76 -10.75 -6.81
C ASP A 758 36.40 -10.05 -7.02
N ALA A 759 36.43 -8.72 -7.07
CA ALA A 759 35.28 -7.92 -7.46
C ALA A 759 35.00 -8.13 -8.96
N THR A 760 33.75 -8.42 -9.33
CA THR A 760 33.34 -8.75 -10.71
C THR A 760 33.36 -7.52 -11.62
N GLN A 761 34.57 -7.08 -11.98
CA GLN A 761 34.91 -5.95 -12.83
C GLN A 761 36.03 -6.40 -13.79
N THR A 762 35.68 -7.13 -14.84
CA THR A 762 36.64 -7.47 -15.91
C THR A 762 36.94 -6.23 -16.76
N GLU A 763 38.09 -6.22 -17.45
CA GLU A 763 38.66 -5.05 -18.16
C GLU A 763 37.85 -4.54 -19.39
N GLY A 764 36.54 -4.83 -19.45
CA GLY A 764 35.58 -4.27 -20.40
C GLY A 764 34.62 -3.23 -19.80
N THR A 765 34.56 -3.04 -18.48
CA THR A 765 33.69 -2.03 -17.87
C THR A 765 34.23 -0.62 -18.13
N ILE A 766 33.46 0.22 -18.83
CA ILE A 766 33.77 1.63 -19.00
C ILE A 766 33.36 2.39 -17.73
N THR A 767 34.33 2.65 -16.85
CA THR A 767 34.14 3.45 -15.63
C THR A 767 34.75 4.85 -15.74
N GLU A 768 34.30 5.62 -16.74
CA GLU A 768 34.51 7.08 -16.79
C GLU A 768 33.18 7.80 -17.06
N THR A 769 32.65 8.47 -16.05
CA THR A 769 31.48 9.36 -16.14
C THR A 769 31.88 10.79 -15.79
N SER A 770 32.53 11.47 -16.74
CA SER A 770 32.74 12.91 -16.72
C SER A 770 31.81 13.60 -17.73
N ASP A 771 31.03 14.57 -17.25
CA ASP A 771 30.16 15.48 -18.02
C ASP A 771 29.25 14.87 -19.10
N ALA A 772 28.08 14.40 -18.66
CA ALA A 772 26.88 14.29 -19.50
C ALA A 772 25.81 15.26 -18.98
N GLY A 773 25.74 16.45 -19.58
CA GLY A 773 24.66 17.42 -19.32
C GLY A 773 23.30 16.92 -19.84
N PRO A 774 22.17 17.54 -19.42
CA PRO A 774 20.84 17.09 -19.80
C PRO A 774 20.57 17.21 -21.31
N ALA A 775 19.65 16.37 -21.81
CA ALA A 775 19.18 16.26 -23.20
C ALA A 775 20.17 15.63 -24.22
N ALA A 776 20.45 14.33 -24.05
CA ALA A 776 20.85 13.47 -25.18
C ALA A 776 19.61 13.04 -25.99
N LYS A 777 19.69 13.09 -27.33
CA LYS A 777 18.55 12.75 -28.21
C LYS A 777 18.36 11.24 -28.36
N ALA A 778 17.10 10.80 -28.39
CA ALA A 778 16.74 9.40 -28.62
C ALA A 778 17.28 8.88 -29.96
N SER A 779 17.94 7.72 -29.93
CA SER A 779 18.28 6.93 -31.11
C SER A 779 17.21 5.87 -31.33
N GLY A 780 16.37 6.03 -32.35
CA GLY A 780 15.34 5.05 -32.67
C GLY A 780 15.93 3.69 -33.01
N GLY A 781 15.61 2.67 -32.20
CA GLY A 781 15.80 1.26 -32.52
C GLY A 781 14.46 0.63 -32.85
N SER A 782 14.39 -0.15 -33.94
CA SER A 782 13.19 -0.88 -34.34
C SER A 782 12.78 -1.89 -33.25
N SER A 783 11.52 -1.84 -32.82
CA SER A 783 10.94 -2.82 -31.90
C SER A 783 10.72 -4.18 -32.60
N LEU A 784 10.42 -5.22 -31.83
CA LEU A 784 10.30 -6.60 -32.32
C LEU A 784 8.97 -6.90 -33.06
N PHE A 785 8.17 -5.88 -33.38
CA PHE A 785 6.76 -6.03 -33.81
C PHE A 785 6.48 -5.58 -35.25
N ASP A 786 7.50 -5.10 -35.99
CA ASP A 786 7.33 -4.69 -37.40
C ASP A 786 7.35 -5.91 -38.35
N LEU A 787 6.17 -6.45 -38.63
CA LEU A 787 5.95 -7.51 -39.63
C LEU A 787 5.73 -6.88 -41.01
N GLY A 788 6.83 -6.64 -41.73
CA GLY A 788 6.84 -5.90 -42.99
C GLY A 788 5.96 -6.47 -44.11
N GLY A 789 5.32 -5.57 -44.86
CA GLY A 789 4.66 -5.87 -46.14
C GLY A 789 5.58 -5.62 -47.34
N ASP A 790 5.50 -6.50 -48.35
CA ASP A 790 6.31 -6.44 -49.57
C ASP A 790 5.92 -5.28 -50.51
N ASP A 791 6.91 -4.51 -50.99
CA ASP A 791 6.90 -3.98 -52.37
C ASP A 791 8.33 -3.59 -52.84
N GLU A 792 8.68 -3.94 -54.09
CA GLU A 792 10.03 -3.78 -54.68
C GLU A 792 9.91 -3.44 -56.20
N PRO A 793 10.93 -2.86 -56.88
CA PRO A 793 11.88 -1.85 -56.45
C PRO A 793 11.99 -0.65 -57.43
N GLY A 794 12.54 0.48 -56.98
CA GLY A 794 12.80 1.68 -57.81
C GLY A 794 14.24 2.20 -57.68
N THR A 795 14.99 2.30 -58.78
CA THR A 795 16.46 2.48 -58.75
C THR A 795 16.95 3.91 -59.03
N THR A 796 18.09 4.25 -58.40
CA THR A 796 19.04 5.35 -58.76
C THR A 796 18.54 6.80 -58.64
N SER A 797 19.36 7.81 -58.30
CA SER A 797 20.81 7.90 -58.00
C SER A 797 21.14 9.26 -57.35
N ALA A 798 22.30 9.36 -56.66
CA ALA A 798 23.27 10.49 -56.58
C ALA A 798 22.78 11.97 -56.51
N GLU A 799 23.45 12.91 -55.83
CA GLU A 799 24.86 12.99 -55.43
C GLU A 799 25.08 13.97 -54.24
N LYS A 800 26.33 14.21 -53.84
CA LYS A 800 26.74 15.04 -52.69
C LYS A 800 26.62 16.55 -52.98
N SER A 801 26.35 17.36 -51.96
CA SER A 801 27.24 18.51 -51.59
C SER A 801 26.81 19.25 -50.31
N VAL A 802 27.82 19.88 -49.71
CA VAL A 802 27.85 20.84 -48.56
C VAL A 802 28.90 21.87 -49.02
N PRO A 803 28.74 23.22 -48.91
CA PRO A 803 28.81 23.87 -47.60
C PRO A 803 28.17 25.27 -47.38
N GLU A 804 28.29 25.71 -46.12
CA GLU A 804 28.68 27.06 -45.64
C GLU A 804 27.67 28.20 -45.31
N GLU A 805 27.97 28.76 -44.13
CA GLU A 805 27.82 30.13 -43.61
C GLU A 805 26.46 30.81 -43.28
N ALA A 806 26.36 31.11 -41.97
CA ALA A 806 26.20 32.45 -41.39
C ALA A 806 24.81 32.98 -40.93
N ALA A 807 24.78 33.25 -39.61
CA ALA A 807 24.28 34.46 -38.94
C ALA A 807 22.77 34.65 -38.59
N ALA A 808 22.52 34.50 -37.28
CA ALA A 808 21.94 35.50 -36.38
C ALA A 808 20.40 35.68 -36.23
N ALA A 809 20.07 36.35 -35.10
CA ALA A 809 18.78 36.87 -34.63
C ALA A 809 17.79 35.93 -33.94
N LYS A 810 17.14 36.47 -32.89
CA LYS A 810 15.96 35.92 -32.21
C LYS A 810 14.68 36.20 -33.03
N PRO A 811 13.61 35.40 -32.88
CA PRO A 811 12.24 35.83 -33.16
C PRO A 811 11.50 36.29 -31.88
N GLU A 812 10.54 37.20 -32.06
CA GLU A 812 9.45 37.46 -31.10
C GLU A 812 8.14 36.78 -31.58
N THR A 813 7.00 37.10 -30.96
CA THR A 813 5.76 36.32 -31.02
C THR A 813 4.77 36.71 -32.12
N SER A 814 3.98 35.71 -32.53
CA SER A 814 2.59 35.78 -33.02
C SER A 814 2.25 36.23 -34.48
N GLY A 815 1.29 35.49 -35.06
CA GLY A 815 0.26 36.05 -35.97
C GLY A 815 0.41 35.83 -37.49
N GLY A 816 -0.44 34.99 -38.08
CA GLY A 816 -0.66 34.97 -39.55
C GLY A 816 -1.28 33.69 -40.11
N SER A 817 -2.60 33.66 -40.32
CA SER A 817 -3.31 32.54 -40.97
C SER A 817 -3.19 32.58 -42.50
N LEU A 818 -3.22 31.41 -43.15
CA LEU A 818 -3.38 31.29 -44.60
C LEU A 818 -4.02 29.95 -44.97
N PHE A 819 -5.29 29.94 -45.38
CA PHE A 819 -5.86 29.22 -46.53
C PHE A 819 -7.41 29.33 -46.55
N ASP A 820 -7.93 30.08 -47.53
CA ASP A 820 -9.33 30.04 -47.99
C ASP A 820 -9.33 30.19 -49.52
N LEU A 821 -10.02 29.27 -50.21
CA LEU A 821 -10.54 29.41 -51.57
C LEU A 821 -11.71 28.41 -51.77
N GLY A 822 -12.95 28.83 -51.52
CA GLY A 822 -14.15 28.04 -51.87
C GLY A 822 -14.56 28.09 -53.35
N GLY A 823 -15.48 27.21 -53.78
CA GLY A 823 -16.04 27.24 -55.15
C GLY A 823 -17.06 26.13 -55.51
N ASP A 824 -18.34 26.51 -55.51
CA ASP A 824 -19.49 25.98 -56.28
C ASP A 824 -20.07 24.54 -56.12
N GLU A 825 -21.38 24.53 -55.84
CA GLU A 825 -22.40 23.47 -55.95
C GLU A 825 -23.02 23.41 -57.40
N PRO A 826 -24.11 22.66 -57.77
CA PRO A 826 -25.04 21.80 -56.98
C PRO A 826 -25.41 20.42 -57.61
N ALA A 827 -26.20 19.59 -56.89
CA ALA A 827 -27.60 19.20 -57.24
C ALA A 827 -28.10 17.76 -56.90
N ALA A 828 -29.34 17.72 -56.37
CA ALA A 828 -30.41 16.69 -56.54
C ALA A 828 -30.53 15.45 -55.60
N GLU A 829 -31.69 15.42 -54.94
CA GLU A 829 -32.43 14.34 -54.22
C GLU A 829 -32.97 13.20 -55.16
N PRO A 830 -33.57 12.06 -54.69
CA PRO A 830 -34.45 11.94 -53.51
C PRO A 830 -34.48 10.65 -52.64
N GLU A 831 -35.27 10.74 -51.56
CA GLU A 831 -35.91 9.72 -50.67
C GLU A 831 -36.84 8.70 -51.41
N PRO A 832 -37.56 7.71 -50.77
CA PRO A 832 -37.88 7.52 -49.33
C PRO A 832 -37.85 6.06 -48.73
N GLU A 833 -38.02 5.91 -47.41
CA GLU A 833 -39.21 5.26 -46.77
C GLU A 833 -39.18 5.23 -45.20
N LYS A 834 -40.37 5.18 -44.57
CA LYS A 834 -40.69 5.17 -43.11
C LYS A 834 -42.08 4.52 -42.92
N PRO A 835 -42.43 3.83 -41.80
CA PRO A 835 -42.74 4.46 -40.50
C PRO A 835 -42.34 3.62 -39.25
N ALA A 836 -42.30 4.04 -37.96
CA ALA A 836 -42.68 5.23 -37.16
C ALA A 836 -43.80 5.00 -36.12
N ALA A 837 -43.42 4.97 -34.82
CA ALA A 837 -44.21 5.23 -33.59
C ALA A 837 -43.19 5.33 -32.41
N ALA A 838 -43.02 6.48 -31.72
CA ALA A 838 -43.81 7.01 -30.59
C ALA A 838 -43.54 6.27 -29.25
N ALA A 839 -43.22 6.91 -28.11
CA ALA A 839 -43.13 8.36 -27.78
C ALA A 839 -42.19 8.64 -26.58
N ASP A 840 -42.14 9.90 -26.16
CA ASP A 840 -41.51 10.49 -24.95
C ASP A 840 -42.10 9.90 -23.63
N ASP A 841 -41.63 10.18 -22.40
CA ASP A 841 -40.93 11.36 -21.86
C ASP A 841 -40.13 11.03 -20.56
N LEU A 842 -39.49 12.06 -19.98
CA LEU A 842 -38.66 12.15 -18.77
C LEU A 842 -39.23 11.54 -17.46
N GLY A 843 -38.35 11.32 -16.48
CA GLY A 843 -38.55 12.05 -15.21
C GLY A 843 -38.61 11.35 -13.83
N ALA A 844 -37.64 10.49 -13.49
CA ALA A 844 -37.08 10.34 -12.13
C ALA A 844 -37.91 9.76 -10.93
N SER A 845 -37.15 9.30 -9.91
CA SER A 845 -37.52 8.91 -8.54
C SER A 845 -38.28 7.57 -8.32
N GLY A 846 -37.85 6.78 -7.33
CA GLY A 846 -38.51 5.53 -6.93
C GLY A 846 -37.62 4.53 -6.17
N SER A 847 -37.70 4.56 -4.83
CA SER A 847 -37.06 3.66 -3.84
C SER A 847 -36.71 2.22 -4.28
N LEU A 848 -35.46 1.79 -4.06
CA LEU A 848 -34.96 0.43 -4.36
C LEU A 848 -35.18 -0.59 -3.22
N PHE A 849 -36.31 -0.53 -2.51
CA PHE A 849 -36.69 -1.53 -1.50
C PHE A 849 -38.21 -1.71 -1.45
N ASP A 850 -38.74 -2.56 -2.34
CA ASP A 850 -39.99 -3.29 -2.09
C ASP A 850 -39.91 -4.65 -2.79
N LEU A 851 -40.21 -5.72 -2.04
CA LEU A 851 -40.33 -7.09 -2.56
C LEU A 851 -41.79 -7.49 -2.41
N GLY A 852 -42.58 -7.07 -3.40
CA GLY A 852 -44.03 -7.21 -3.36
C GLY A 852 -44.48 -8.66 -3.22
N GLY A 853 -45.47 -8.87 -2.34
CA GLY A 853 -46.36 -10.02 -2.44
C GLY A 853 -47.69 -9.59 -3.06
N ASP A 854 -48.40 -10.55 -3.66
CA ASP A 854 -49.80 -10.74 -3.27
C ASP A 854 -50.29 -12.17 -3.54
N GLN A 855 -51.45 -12.52 -2.97
CA GLN A 855 -52.10 -13.82 -3.13
C GLN A 855 -53.06 -13.87 -4.34
N PRO A 856 -53.74 -15.00 -4.55
CA PRO A 856 -55.21 -14.88 -4.43
C PRO A 856 -55.93 -16.01 -3.67
N GLU A 857 -56.92 -15.57 -2.87
CA GLU A 857 -58.25 -16.17 -2.61
C GLU A 857 -58.41 -17.68 -2.31
N ALA A 858 -58.89 -18.02 -1.11
CA ALA A 858 -60.29 -18.45 -0.86
C ALA A 858 -60.56 -19.02 0.56
N GLU A 859 -61.73 -18.72 1.13
CA GLU A 859 -62.29 -19.30 2.38
C GLU A 859 -63.06 -20.63 2.09
N PRO A 860 -63.45 -21.50 3.07
CA PRO A 860 -64.16 -21.09 4.30
C PRO A 860 -63.98 -21.93 5.61
N ASP A 861 -64.72 -21.47 6.62
CA ASP A 861 -65.30 -22.18 7.78
C ASP A 861 -64.50 -22.40 9.09
N LYS A 862 -65.24 -22.14 10.19
CA LYS A 862 -64.95 -22.29 11.62
C LYS A 862 -66.03 -23.24 12.22
N PRO A 863 -65.94 -23.81 13.46
CA PRO A 863 -65.40 -23.14 14.66
C PRO A 863 -64.74 -24.02 15.76
N SER A 864 -64.36 -23.36 16.86
CA SER A 864 -64.31 -23.87 18.26
C SER A 864 -63.14 -24.80 18.67
N ALA A 865 -62.49 -24.65 19.84
CA ALA A 865 -62.38 -23.54 20.81
C ALA A 865 -61.29 -23.87 21.87
N ALA A 866 -60.78 -22.84 22.57
CA ALA A 866 -59.96 -22.88 23.80
C ALA A 866 -58.54 -23.51 23.69
N ALA A 867 -57.56 -23.15 24.54
CA ALA A 867 -57.30 -21.93 25.32
C ALA A 867 -55.87 -22.00 25.90
N ASP A 868 -55.22 -20.84 26.09
CA ASP A 868 -54.09 -20.55 27.00
C ASP A 868 -52.75 -21.35 26.85
N ASP A 869 -51.56 -20.87 27.23
CA ASP A 869 -50.95 -19.52 27.14
C ASP A 869 -49.39 -19.63 27.32
N LEU A 870 -48.62 -18.66 26.80
CA LEU A 870 -47.20 -18.29 27.08
C LEU A 870 -46.02 -19.31 27.06
N GLY A 871 -44.81 -18.80 26.72
CA GLY A 871 -43.49 -19.44 26.99
C GLY A 871 -42.51 -19.46 25.80
N ALA A 872 -41.81 -18.37 25.48
CA ALA A 872 -40.43 -18.06 25.94
C ALA A 872 -39.41 -19.21 25.70
N SER A 873 -38.52 -19.18 24.68
CA SER A 873 -37.37 -18.28 24.41
C SER A 873 -36.12 -18.51 25.31
N GLY A 874 -35.12 -19.20 24.77
CA GLY A 874 -33.72 -19.29 25.22
C GLY A 874 -32.88 -19.75 24.02
N SER A 875 -31.77 -19.11 23.63
CA SER A 875 -30.52 -18.87 24.37
C SER A 875 -29.81 -20.19 24.72
N LEU A 876 -28.65 -20.44 24.11
CA LEU A 876 -28.03 -21.77 24.08
C LEU A 876 -26.49 -21.69 24.13
N PHE A 877 -25.98 -21.36 25.33
CA PHE A 877 -24.57 -21.56 25.72
C PHE A 877 -24.51 -21.89 27.23
N ASP A 878 -24.42 -23.18 27.56
CA ASP A 878 -23.60 -23.67 28.68
C ASP A 878 -23.25 -25.17 28.46
N LEU A 879 -22.33 -25.71 29.25
CA LEU A 879 -21.56 -26.94 28.98
C LEU A 879 -21.72 -28.04 30.06
N GLY A 880 -21.41 -29.27 29.66
CA GLY A 880 -20.88 -30.33 30.56
C GLY A 880 -21.86 -31.43 30.98
N GLY A 881 -21.35 -32.66 31.12
CA GLY A 881 -22.13 -33.80 31.66
C GLY A 881 -21.78 -35.20 31.15
N ASP A 882 -20.52 -35.62 31.28
CA ASP A 882 -19.99 -36.99 31.44
C ASP A 882 -20.50 -38.24 30.65
N GLN A 883 -19.51 -39.06 30.28
CA GLN A 883 -19.59 -40.49 29.88
C GLN A 883 -19.88 -41.41 31.11
N PRO A 884 -20.04 -42.77 31.02
CA PRO A 884 -19.53 -43.70 29.99
C PRO A 884 -20.36 -44.99 29.66
N GLU A 885 -19.73 -45.90 28.88
CA GLU A 885 -19.95 -47.37 28.78
C GLU A 885 -21.25 -47.90 28.11
N ALA A 886 -21.27 -49.00 27.33
CA ALA A 886 -20.19 -49.82 26.73
C ALA A 886 -20.71 -50.78 25.60
N GLU A 887 -19.77 -51.23 24.74
CA GLU A 887 -19.72 -52.49 23.94
C GLU A 887 -20.93 -53.01 23.11
N ALA A 888 -20.74 -53.16 21.79
CA ALA A 888 -20.62 -54.49 21.12
C ALA A 888 -20.37 -54.39 19.58
N GLU A 889 -19.41 -55.19 19.07
CA GLU A 889 -19.13 -55.49 17.65
C GLU A 889 -19.20 -57.05 17.45
N PRO A 890 -19.00 -57.73 16.28
CA PRO A 890 -18.14 -57.37 15.12
C PRO A 890 -18.57 -57.81 13.68
N GLU A 891 -17.62 -57.67 12.73
CA GLU A 891 -17.38 -58.45 11.47
C GLU A 891 -17.97 -58.03 10.08
N LYS A 892 -17.16 -57.23 9.35
CA LYS A 892 -16.58 -57.44 7.99
C LYS A 892 -17.31 -58.26 6.90
N ALA A 893 -17.41 -57.70 5.68
CA ALA A 893 -16.97 -58.34 4.41
C ALA A 893 -17.03 -57.39 3.17
N ALA A 894 -16.22 -57.67 2.14
CA ALA A 894 -16.21 -57.11 0.76
C ALA A 894 -15.38 -58.06 -0.16
N PRO A 895 -15.19 -57.84 -1.49
CA PRO A 895 -16.02 -57.18 -2.53
C PRO A 895 -16.35 -58.14 -3.72
N VAL A 896 -17.09 -57.70 -4.76
CA VAL A 896 -17.27 -58.44 -6.05
C VAL A 896 -17.35 -57.45 -7.24
N VAL A 897 -16.97 -57.91 -8.44
CA VAL A 897 -16.95 -57.21 -9.75
C VAL A 897 -17.78 -58.00 -10.78
N GLU A 898 -18.40 -57.36 -11.78
CA GLU A 898 -18.85 -58.05 -13.02
C GLU A 898 -18.85 -57.12 -14.26
N GLU A 899 -18.96 -57.70 -15.46
CA GLU A 899 -18.53 -57.15 -16.77
C GLU A 899 -19.48 -57.67 -17.89
N THR A 900 -19.76 -56.97 -19.01
CA THR A 900 -19.19 -57.21 -20.38
C THR A 900 -20.08 -56.64 -21.53
N THR A 901 -19.54 -56.67 -22.77
CA THR A 901 -20.17 -56.67 -24.13
C THR A 901 -20.11 -55.37 -24.95
N ALA A 902 -19.77 -55.35 -26.26
CA ALA A 902 -19.17 -56.35 -27.18
C ALA A 902 -18.55 -55.67 -28.46
N GLU A 903 -17.92 -56.47 -29.35
CA GLU A 903 -17.00 -56.09 -30.46
C GLU A 903 -17.64 -55.54 -31.77
N THR A 904 -16.84 -54.83 -32.60
CA THR A 904 -16.66 -55.17 -34.04
C THR A 904 -15.48 -54.46 -34.74
N GLU A 905 -14.79 -55.18 -35.63
CA GLU A 905 -13.90 -54.71 -36.74
C GLU A 905 -14.36 -55.48 -38.02
N PRO A 906 -14.08 -55.06 -39.29
CA PRO A 906 -12.73 -55.13 -39.86
C PRO A 906 -12.38 -54.19 -41.07
N GLU A 907 -11.14 -54.36 -41.56
CA GLU A 907 -10.62 -54.20 -42.94
C GLU A 907 -9.83 -52.93 -43.36
N LYS A 908 -8.86 -53.17 -44.26
CA LYS A 908 -7.92 -52.21 -44.87
C LYS A 908 -8.17 -52.07 -46.37
N PRO A 909 -7.65 -50.99 -46.98
CA PRO A 909 -6.80 -51.20 -48.15
C PRO A 909 -5.45 -50.49 -48.06
N ARG A 910 -4.49 -50.94 -48.89
CA ARG A 910 -3.24 -50.22 -49.19
C ARG A 910 -3.37 -49.45 -50.50
N ALA A 911 -2.89 -48.22 -50.53
CA ALA A 911 -2.37 -47.58 -51.72
C ALA A 911 -1.21 -46.65 -51.31
N ASP A 912 -0.21 -46.53 -52.19
CA ASP A 912 0.97 -45.68 -52.08
C ASP A 912 1.05 -44.88 -53.39
N LEU A 913 1.49 -43.62 -53.33
CA LEU A 913 2.14 -42.83 -54.40
C LEU A 913 2.17 -41.32 -54.09
N GLY A 914 3.36 -40.72 -54.22
CA GLY A 914 3.54 -39.27 -54.44
C GLY A 914 3.85 -38.42 -53.19
N SER A 915 4.91 -37.61 -53.05
CA SER A 915 6.23 -37.42 -53.69
C SER A 915 6.65 -35.96 -53.46
N GLY A 916 7.67 -35.72 -52.63
CA GLY A 916 8.47 -34.48 -52.64
C GLY A 916 7.92 -33.29 -51.84
N GLY A 917 8.76 -32.41 -51.28
CA GLY A 917 10.24 -32.44 -51.26
C GLY A 917 10.83 -31.34 -50.37
N SER A 918 12.07 -31.52 -49.91
CA SER A 918 12.73 -30.62 -48.94
C SER A 918 13.32 -29.35 -49.58
N LEU A 919 13.23 -28.25 -48.83
CA LEU A 919 13.97 -26.98 -48.90
C LEU A 919 13.94 -26.43 -47.45
N PHE A 920 15.04 -26.11 -46.75
CA PHE A 920 16.46 -26.05 -47.13
C PHE A 920 17.35 -26.83 -46.16
N ASP A 921 18.42 -27.42 -46.68
CA ASP A 921 19.50 -28.05 -45.91
C ASP A 921 20.80 -27.97 -46.72
N ILE A 922 21.84 -27.30 -46.19
CA ILE A 922 23.15 -27.10 -46.87
C ILE A 922 24.28 -27.19 -45.85
N ALA A 923 25.21 -28.14 -46.06
CA ALA A 923 26.34 -28.42 -45.18
C ALA A 923 27.64 -27.69 -45.58
N ALA A 924 28.58 -27.58 -44.64
CA ALA A 924 29.82 -26.81 -44.74
C ALA A 924 31.05 -27.58 -45.31
N PRO A 925 32.10 -26.85 -45.72
CA PRO A 925 33.45 -27.38 -45.94
C PRO A 925 34.55 -26.74 -45.05
N GLU A 926 35.67 -27.46 -44.87
CA GLU A 926 36.88 -27.12 -44.10
C GLU A 926 38.16 -27.40 -44.94
N PRO A 927 39.40 -26.99 -44.54
CA PRO A 927 39.83 -25.83 -43.72
C PRO A 927 41.12 -25.12 -44.27
N GLU A 928 41.70 -24.21 -43.47
CA GLU A 928 43.09 -23.64 -43.51
C GLU A 928 43.52 -22.68 -44.66
N PRO A 929 44.57 -21.82 -44.46
CA PRO A 929 45.27 -21.40 -43.23
C PRO A 929 45.34 -19.84 -43.02
N ALA A 930 45.91 -19.39 -41.89
CA ALA A 930 46.02 -17.97 -41.47
C ALA A 930 47.34 -17.25 -41.87
N PRO A 931 47.41 -15.91 -41.71
CA PRO A 931 48.64 -15.27 -41.21
C PRO A 931 48.45 -14.14 -40.17
N ALA A 932 49.58 -13.72 -39.57
CA ALA A 932 49.80 -12.61 -38.61
C ALA A 932 49.09 -11.27 -38.93
N ALA A 933 48.67 -10.40 -37.99
CA ALA A 933 49.14 -9.98 -36.64
C ALA A 933 50.07 -8.74 -36.62
N GLU A 934 49.60 -7.66 -35.98
CA GLU A 934 50.26 -6.41 -35.51
C GLU A 934 49.17 -5.55 -34.80
N ALA A 935 49.40 -4.55 -33.93
CA ALA A 935 50.38 -4.31 -32.86
C ALA A 935 49.95 -3.03 -32.09
N SER A 936 50.06 -2.97 -30.76
CA SER A 936 49.68 -1.78 -29.96
C SER A 936 50.68 -0.62 -30.07
N PRO A 937 50.28 0.62 -29.71
CA PRO A 937 51.08 1.34 -28.71
C PRO A 937 50.29 2.20 -27.68
N GLN A 938 50.84 2.23 -26.47
CA GLN A 938 50.61 3.18 -25.35
C GLN A 938 51.71 4.29 -25.36
N PRO A 939 51.81 5.24 -24.39
CA PRO A 939 50.80 6.06 -23.69
C PRO A 939 51.18 7.56 -23.42
N GLY A 940 50.20 8.37 -22.95
CA GLY A 940 50.39 9.55 -22.04
C GLY A 940 50.91 10.89 -22.60
N PRO A 941 51.08 11.96 -21.77
CA PRO A 941 50.78 12.07 -20.32
C PRO A 941 50.07 13.39 -19.83
N ALA A 942 49.74 13.38 -18.53
CA ALA A 942 48.99 14.32 -17.66
C ALA A 942 49.28 15.86 -17.60
N ALA A 943 48.23 16.62 -17.21
CA ALA A 943 48.17 17.84 -16.36
C ALA A 943 46.67 18.03 -15.94
N ALA A 944 46.21 18.53 -14.77
CA ALA A 944 46.62 19.62 -13.86
C ALA A 944 46.38 21.03 -14.49
N GLU A 945 45.76 22.04 -13.86
CA GLU A 945 45.38 22.31 -12.45
C GLU A 945 44.01 23.01 -12.32
N ALA A 946 43.58 23.18 -11.06
CA ALA A 946 42.42 23.90 -10.54
C ALA A 946 42.44 25.44 -10.68
N GLU A 947 41.27 26.10 -10.61
CA GLU A 947 40.96 27.26 -9.72
C GLU A 947 39.52 27.80 -9.90
N ALA A 948 39.08 28.66 -8.97
CA ALA A 948 37.84 29.46 -8.91
C ALA A 948 38.14 30.72 -8.04
N PRO A 949 37.20 31.63 -7.65
CA PRO A 949 35.78 31.83 -8.00
C PRO A 949 35.49 33.33 -8.37
N GLU A 950 34.44 33.94 -7.75
CA GLU A 950 34.06 35.37 -7.71
C GLU A 950 33.44 36.04 -8.98
N ALA A 951 32.63 37.11 -8.91
CA ALA A 951 31.56 37.55 -7.97
C ALA A 951 30.93 38.90 -8.46
N GLU A 952 29.85 39.33 -7.78
CA GLU A 952 29.25 40.69 -7.72
C GLU A 952 28.12 41.12 -8.70
N ALA A 953 27.22 41.94 -8.13
CA ALA A 953 26.12 42.73 -8.72
C ALA A 953 26.41 44.23 -8.40
N PRO A 954 25.49 45.25 -8.39
CA PRO A 954 24.04 45.33 -8.65
C PRO A 954 23.73 46.31 -9.85
N GLU A 955 22.88 47.36 -9.91
CA GLU A 955 22.02 48.12 -8.96
C GLU A 955 20.93 48.99 -9.66
N VAL A 956 19.76 49.13 -8.99
CA VAL A 956 18.66 50.14 -9.02
C VAL A 956 17.99 50.76 -10.29
N ASP A 957 16.65 50.86 -10.16
CA ASP A 957 15.75 52.03 -10.32
C ASP A 957 14.83 52.26 -11.56
N ALA A 958 13.71 52.93 -11.27
CA ALA A 958 12.52 53.19 -12.11
C ALA A 958 12.39 54.73 -12.44
N PRO A 959 11.23 55.42 -12.69
CA PRO A 959 9.80 55.06 -12.57
C PRO A 959 8.82 55.66 -13.65
N GLU A 960 7.51 55.59 -13.33
CA GLU A 960 6.39 56.52 -13.67
C GLU A 960 5.55 56.39 -14.97
N THR A 961 4.43 57.12 -14.98
CA THR A 961 3.12 56.76 -15.60
C THR A 961 2.45 57.92 -16.36
N ASP A 962 1.55 57.60 -17.31
CA ASP A 962 0.29 58.29 -17.68
C ASP A 962 -0.18 57.88 -19.11
N ALA A 963 -1.42 58.05 -19.59
CA ALA A 963 -2.77 58.15 -19.01
C ALA A 963 -3.83 58.24 -20.15
N SER A 964 -5.12 58.34 -19.79
CA SER A 964 -6.28 58.86 -20.58
C SER A 964 -6.95 58.01 -21.70
N GLU A 965 -8.17 57.60 -21.35
CA GLU A 965 -9.46 57.60 -22.11
C GLU A 965 -9.64 58.63 -23.25
N PRO A 966 -10.68 58.53 -24.15
CA PRO A 966 -12.08 58.18 -23.81
C PRO A 966 -12.92 57.33 -24.80
N ALA A 967 -14.12 56.94 -24.32
CA ALA A 967 -15.10 56.08 -25.00
C ALA A 967 -16.09 56.81 -25.96
N THR A 968 -16.82 56.04 -26.78
CA THR A 968 -18.26 56.31 -27.10
C THR A 968 -18.97 55.11 -27.76
N ALA A 969 -20.23 54.86 -27.37
CA ALA A 969 -21.22 54.01 -28.06
C ALA A 969 -22.21 54.94 -28.86
N PRO A 970 -23.43 54.57 -29.37
CA PRO A 970 -24.39 53.54 -28.91
C PRO A 970 -25.31 52.86 -29.99
N ALA A 971 -26.36 52.13 -29.52
CA ALA A 971 -27.64 51.79 -30.18
C ALA A 971 -27.62 50.78 -31.36
N SER A 972 -28.68 50.02 -31.71
CA SER A 972 -29.99 49.60 -31.13
C SER A 972 -30.51 48.42 -32.02
N SER A 973 -31.56 47.61 -31.79
CA SER A 973 -32.92 47.80 -31.24
C SER A 973 -33.65 46.44 -31.04
N GLU A 974 -34.90 46.43 -30.59
CA GLU A 974 -35.65 45.24 -30.08
C GLU A 974 -36.68 44.61 -31.07
N ILE A 975 -36.85 43.26 -31.03
CA ILE A 975 -38.15 42.48 -30.91
C ILE A 975 -39.21 42.63 -32.08
N PRO A 976 -40.33 41.85 -32.28
CA PRO A 976 -40.87 40.57 -31.73
C PRO A 976 -41.25 39.46 -32.79
N GLU A 977 -41.89 38.36 -32.31
CA GLU A 977 -42.97 37.54 -32.96
C GLU A 977 -42.69 36.68 -34.24
N GLY A 978 -43.42 35.58 -34.52
CA GLY A 978 -44.36 34.81 -33.68
C GLY A 978 -45.62 34.24 -34.38
N ARG A 979 -45.68 32.90 -34.61
CA ARG A 979 -46.91 32.10 -35.00
C ARG A 979 -47.52 32.44 -36.39
N SER A 980 -48.43 31.69 -37.05
CA SER A 980 -49.04 30.32 -36.97
C SER A 980 -49.82 30.07 -38.29
N LEU A 981 -50.39 28.85 -38.52
CA LEU A 981 -51.72 28.52 -39.12
C LEU A 981 -51.74 27.38 -40.16
N PHE A 982 -52.73 26.47 -40.02
CA PHE A 982 -53.70 25.97 -41.05
C PHE A 982 -54.41 24.68 -40.53
N ASP A 983 -55.68 24.35 -40.82
CA ASP A 983 -56.92 25.11 -40.54
C ASP A 983 -58.19 24.20 -40.58
N ILE A 984 -59.12 24.33 -39.61
CA ILE A 984 -60.61 24.08 -39.72
C ILE A 984 -61.10 22.61 -40.03
N PRO A 985 -62.35 22.15 -39.71
CA PRO A 985 -63.54 22.79 -39.11
C PRO A 985 -64.09 22.17 -37.79
N ALA A 986 -65.15 22.79 -37.24
CA ALA A 986 -65.95 22.41 -36.06
C ALA A 986 -67.19 21.53 -36.43
N PRO A 987 -68.29 21.30 -35.64
CA PRO A 987 -68.97 22.15 -34.60
C PRO A 987 -69.38 21.34 -33.31
N GLU A 988 -70.30 21.69 -32.39
CA GLU A 988 -71.24 22.81 -32.14
C GLU A 988 -71.71 22.86 -30.64
N GLN A 989 -72.28 24.01 -30.19
CA GLN A 989 -73.15 24.25 -28.99
C GLN A 989 -72.59 24.04 -27.54
N ALA A 990 -72.99 24.80 -26.49
CA ALA A 990 -73.62 26.14 -26.37
C ALA A 990 -73.72 26.64 -24.88
N GLU A 991 -73.53 27.96 -24.63
CA GLU A 991 -74.03 28.78 -23.46
C GLU A 991 -73.53 28.46 -22.01
N LYS A 992 -73.46 29.36 -20.99
CA LYS A 992 -73.68 30.83 -20.84
C LYS A 992 -73.08 31.40 -19.51
N SER A 993 -72.58 32.65 -19.56
CA SER A 993 -72.56 33.77 -18.55
C SER A 993 -72.14 33.53 -17.06
N ASP A 994 -71.80 34.51 -16.19
CA ASP A 994 -71.90 35.99 -16.14
C ASP A 994 -70.68 36.66 -15.43
N ALA A 995 -70.56 38.00 -15.49
CA ALA A 995 -69.55 38.85 -14.77
C ALA A 995 -70.18 39.62 -13.57
N PRO A 996 -69.48 40.49 -12.76
CA PRO A 996 -68.77 41.74 -13.14
C PRO A 996 -67.31 41.84 -12.57
N GLU A 997 -66.40 42.79 -12.87
CA GLU A 997 -66.41 44.27 -13.05
C GLU A 997 -66.56 45.12 -11.75
N VAL A 998 -65.90 46.28 -11.51
CA VAL A 998 -64.75 47.01 -12.15
C VAL A 998 -64.31 48.25 -11.30
N GLU A 999 -63.17 48.90 -11.67
CA GLU A 999 -62.80 50.34 -11.48
C GLU A 999 -62.40 50.94 -10.08
N VAL A 1000 -61.63 52.06 -9.95
CA VAL A 1000 -60.45 52.61 -10.72
C VAL A 1000 -59.77 53.86 -10.07
N ARG A 1001 -58.50 54.13 -10.46
CA ARG A 1001 -57.66 55.40 -10.48
C ARG A 1001 -57.66 56.44 -9.33
N GLY A 1002 -56.46 57.02 -9.14
CA GLY A 1002 -56.27 58.45 -8.80
C GLY A 1002 -54.79 58.88 -8.88
N ALA A 1003 -54.43 59.92 -9.64
CA ALA A 1003 -53.02 60.34 -9.82
C ALA A 1003 -52.84 61.84 -10.19
N SER A 1004 -51.91 62.55 -9.51
CA SER A 1004 -51.24 63.81 -9.91
C SER A 1004 -50.21 64.27 -8.83
N ALA A 1005 -49.30 65.24 -9.05
CA ALA A 1005 -48.09 65.16 -9.88
C ALA A 1005 -47.48 66.57 -10.20
N THR A 1006 -46.47 67.07 -9.48
CA THR A 1006 -45.57 68.15 -9.96
C THR A 1006 -44.22 68.27 -9.22
N ASN A 1007 -43.14 68.17 -9.98
CA ASN A 1007 -41.87 68.95 -10.00
C ASN A 1007 -41.04 69.29 -8.74
N LEU A 1008 -39.75 68.90 -8.85
CA LEU A 1008 -38.50 69.67 -8.62
C LEU A 1008 -38.21 70.28 -7.24
N GLU A 1009 -37.21 69.74 -6.53
CA GLU A 1009 -35.81 70.21 -6.55
C GLU A 1009 -34.86 69.12 -6.00
N THR A 1010 -33.57 69.18 -6.34
CA THR A 1010 -32.45 68.25 -5.98
C THR A 1010 -31.17 69.08 -5.71
N PRO A 1011 -30.00 68.54 -5.29
CA PRO A 1011 -29.58 67.15 -4.96
C PRO A 1011 -29.04 67.03 -3.50
N ASP A 1012 -28.60 65.89 -2.94
CA ASP A 1012 -27.40 65.08 -3.27
C ASP A 1012 -27.31 63.80 -2.38
N ALA A 1013 -26.42 62.88 -2.77
CA ALA A 1013 -25.91 61.68 -2.06
C ALA A 1013 -26.86 60.46 -1.90
N ASP A 1014 -26.56 59.40 -2.66
CA ASP A 1014 -27.19 58.08 -2.59
C ASP A 1014 -26.66 57.18 -1.46
N GLU A 1015 -27.50 56.24 -1.01
CA GLU A 1015 -27.06 54.96 -0.46
C GLU A 1015 -26.87 53.97 -1.62
N SER A 1016 -25.78 53.19 -1.61
CA SER A 1016 -25.68 51.95 -2.38
C SER A 1016 -25.10 50.85 -1.48
N ALA A 1017 -25.54 49.60 -1.68
CA ALA A 1017 -25.24 48.50 -0.77
C ALA A 1017 -24.89 47.22 -1.54
N SER A 1018 -23.72 46.66 -1.27
CA SER A 1018 -23.39 45.24 -1.47
C SER A 1018 -21.99 44.93 -0.92
N ASP A 1019 -21.87 44.69 0.40
CA ASP A 1019 -20.63 44.16 0.98
C ASP A 1019 -20.50 42.65 0.71
N GLY A 1020 -19.50 42.28 -0.08
CA GLY A 1020 -18.90 40.95 -0.07
C GLY A 1020 -17.55 41.04 0.66
N ALA A 1021 -17.37 40.25 1.71
CA ALA A 1021 -16.14 40.25 2.51
C ALA A 1021 -15.55 38.83 2.60
N ALA A 1022 -14.25 38.72 2.33
CA ALA A 1022 -13.49 37.48 2.51
C ALA A 1022 -13.29 37.17 4.00
N LEU A 1023 -13.07 35.89 4.34
CA LEU A 1023 -12.72 35.46 5.69
C LEU A 1023 -11.21 35.17 5.75
N SER A 1024 -10.48 36.04 6.46
CA SER A 1024 -9.05 35.87 6.72
C SER A 1024 -8.79 35.02 7.95
N GLU A 1025 -7.54 34.56 8.11
CA GLU A 1025 -7.04 34.03 9.37
C GLU A 1025 -7.07 35.09 10.48
N ALA A 1026 -7.20 34.63 11.74
CA ALA A 1026 -6.61 35.26 12.92
C ALA A 1026 -6.67 34.29 14.11
N ALA A 1027 -5.55 34.11 14.82
CA ALA A 1027 -5.50 33.42 16.11
C ALA A 1027 -5.85 34.37 17.26
N THR A 1028 -6.35 33.84 18.38
CA THR A 1028 -6.54 34.60 19.63
C THR A 1028 -5.50 34.24 20.68
N ALA A 1029 -4.73 35.24 21.09
CA ALA A 1029 -3.90 35.22 22.30
C ALA A 1029 -4.30 36.40 23.18
N ALA A 1030 -4.28 36.24 24.51
CA ALA A 1030 -4.67 37.27 25.45
C ALA A 1030 -3.73 37.30 26.66
N ALA A 1031 -3.05 38.42 26.86
CA ALA A 1031 -2.29 38.79 28.04
C ALA A 1031 -2.33 40.32 28.21
N THR A 1032 -2.06 40.81 29.41
CA THR A 1032 -2.52 42.12 29.89
C THR A 1032 -1.46 43.21 30.01
N ASP A 1033 -1.91 44.43 29.70
CA ASP A 1033 -1.61 45.73 30.33
C ASP A 1033 -0.23 46.44 30.17
N ASP A 1034 -0.40 47.76 29.98
CA ASP A 1034 0.45 48.92 30.30
C ASP A 1034 1.88 49.08 29.75
N ALA A 1035 2.03 50.15 28.96
CA ALA A 1035 3.25 50.93 28.80
C ALA A 1035 2.91 52.44 28.80
N PRO A 1036 3.77 53.30 29.37
CA PRO A 1036 3.83 54.72 29.01
C PRO A 1036 5.16 55.10 28.33
N THR A 1037 5.18 56.29 27.71
CA THR A 1037 6.14 56.69 26.67
C THR A 1037 7.38 57.47 27.17
N ALA A 1038 8.33 57.69 26.26
CA ALA A 1038 9.67 58.24 26.50
C ALA A 1038 9.75 59.78 26.70
N GLY A 1039 10.92 60.26 27.17
CA GLY A 1039 11.28 61.69 27.23
C GLY A 1039 12.77 61.97 27.48
N GLU A 1040 13.42 62.62 26.49
CA GLU A 1040 14.60 63.53 26.52
C GLU A 1040 15.78 63.35 27.53
N GLU A 1041 16.96 62.97 26.99
CA GLU A 1041 18.29 63.69 26.95
C GLU A 1041 18.81 64.61 28.11
N PRO A 1042 20.15 64.96 28.20
CA PRO A 1042 21.38 64.32 27.69
C PRO A 1042 22.67 64.37 28.60
N GLN A 1043 23.72 63.63 28.20
CA GLN A 1043 25.19 63.89 28.30
C GLN A 1043 26.00 64.05 29.65
N ALA A 1044 27.00 63.16 29.82
CA ALA A 1044 28.44 63.42 30.14
C ALA A 1044 28.91 63.78 31.60
N PRO A 1045 30.22 63.66 31.96
CA PRO A 1045 31.20 62.57 31.69
C PRO A 1045 32.20 62.24 32.88
N ALA A 1046 33.15 61.30 32.62
CA ALA A 1046 34.54 61.16 33.17
C ALA A 1046 34.88 60.21 34.36
N GLU A 1047 35.68 59.16 34.04
CA GLU A 1047 37.00 58.70 34.62
C GLU A 1047 37.25 58.48 36.14
N PRO A 1048 38.26 57.65 36.56
CA PRO A 1048 38.89 56.45 35.95
C PRO A 1048 39.28 55.31 36.97
N ASP A 1049 40.14 54.36 36.54
CA ASP A 1049 41.04 53.45 37.32
C ASP A 1049 40.46 52.28 38.16
N ALA A 1050 41.12 51.10 38.32
CA ALA A 1050 42.25 50.42 37.62
C ALA A 1050 42.41 48.93 38.10
N GLU A 1051 43.36 48.17 37.49
CA GLU A 1051 43.95 46.85 37.90
C GLU A 1051 43.06 45.57 37.81
N SER A 1052 43.52 44.37 37.40
CA SER A 1052 44.78 43.90 36.74
C SER A 1052 44.65 42.45 36.19
N ASP A 1053 45.39 42.10 35.12
CA ASP A 1053 46.14 40.86 34.74
C ASP A 1053 45.88 39.50 35.47
N SER A 1054 45.99 38.29 34.88
CA SER A 1054 46.20 37.79 33.48
C SER A 1054 46.01 36.24 33.39
N GLU A 1055 46.01 35.67 32.17
CA GLU A 1055 46.05 34.21 31.81
C GLU A 1055 47.45 33.56 32.10
N PRO A 1056 47.77 32.24 31.82
CA PRO A 1056 47.05 31.17 31.09
C PRO A 1056 47.13 29.71 31.68
N GLU A 1057 46.81 28.69 30.86
CA GLU A 1057 46.94 27.22 31.05
C GLU A 1057 48.42 26.69 31.02
N PRO A 1058 48.78 25.37 30.92
CA PRO A 1058 48.01 24.09 30.98
C PRO A 1058 48.70 22.92 31.77
N ALA A 1059 48.20 21.68 31.58
CA ALA A 1059 48.96 20.41 31.42
C ALA A 1059 49.13 19.35 32.57
N THR A 1060 48.52 18.17 32.33
CA THR A 1060 49.07 16.78 32.36
C THR A 1060 49.72 16.10 33.60
N ASP A 1061 49.14 14.93 33.95
CA ASP A 1061 49.76 13.61 34.22
C ASP A 1061 50.29 13.13 35.61
N GLU A 1062 50.54 11.81 35.63
CA GLU A 1062 51.20 10.92 36.62
C GLU A 1062 50.46 10.48 37.91
N THR A 1063 49.77 9.35 37.75
CA THR A 1063 49.63 8.18 38.65
C THR A 1063 50.54 8.02 39.89
N THR A 1064 49.95 7.59 41.02
CA THR A 1064 50.29 6.39 41.85
C THR A 1064 49.27 6.31 43.01
N ASP A 1065 48.65 5.21 43.48
CA ASP A 1065 48.88 3.75 43.60
C ASP A 1065 49.16 3.32 45.06
N GLU A 1066 48.79 2.08 45.43
CA GLU A 1066 48.83 1.40 46.75
C GLU A 1066 47.93 1.97 47.90
N SER A 1067 47.38 1.19 48.85
CA SER A 1067 47.02 -0.26 49.00
C SER A 1067 46.29 -0.47 50.36
N SER A 1068 45.96 -1.71 50.77
CA SER A 1068 45.36 -2.17 52.07
C SER A 1068 43.89 -1.77 52.36
N GLU A 1069 42.92 -2.68 52.58
CA GLU A 1069 42.71 -3.72 53.65
C GLU A 1069 42.22 -3.11 54.99
N GLU A 1070 41.21 -3.62 55.72
CA GLU A 1070 40.26 -4.75 55.54
C GLU A 1070 39.07 -4.59 56.56
N THR A 1071 37.89 -5.23 56.33
CA THR A 1071 36.81 -5.53 57.34
C THR A 1071 36.06 -4.34 58.01
N THR A 1072 34.78 -4.39 58.45
CA THR A 1072 33.68 -5.40 58.40
C THR A 1072 32.30 -4.75 58.72
N GLU A 1073 31.22 -5.43 58.28
CA GLU A 1073 29.85 -5.49 58.88
C GLU A 1073 28.89 -4.26 58.83
N ASP A 1074 27.86 -4.42 57.98
CA ASP A 1074 26.41 -4.20 58.18
C ASP A 1074 25.80 -2.81 58.49
N GLU A 1075 25.14 -2.22 57.47
CA GLU A 1075 23.67 -1.98 57.49
C GLU A 1075 23.10 -1.85 56.05
N GLU A 1076 21.80 -2.08 55.86
CA GLU A 1076 21.17 -2.34 54.54
C GLU A 1076 20.83 -1.08 53.69
N SER A 1077 20.69 -1.28 52.37
CA SER A 1077 19.99 -0.37 51.44
C SER A 1077 19.42 -1.15 50.23
N PRO A 1078 18.32 -0.69 49.60
CA PRO A 1078 17.40 -1.59 48.89
C PRO A 1078 17.80 -1.98 47.44
N GLU A 1079 17.45 -3.21 47.05
CA GLU A 1079 17.64 -3.76 45.70
C GLU A 1079 16.43 -3.45 44.78
N GLU A 1080 16.68 -3.18 43.49
CA GLU A 1080 15.62 -2.97 42.48
C GLU A 1080 14.99 -4.31 42.00
N PRO A 1081 13.68 -4.34 41.68
CA PRO A 1081 12.96 -5.57 41.42
C PRO A 1081 13.23 -6.17 40.03
N LYS A 1082 13.93 -7.31 40.01
CA LYS A 1082 13.99 -8.21 38.84
C LYS A 1082 12.61 -8.86 38.61
N PRO A 1083 12.07 -8.90 37.37
CA PRO A 1083 10.82 -9.60 37.10
C PRO A 1083 11.00 -11.12 37.21
N SER A 1084 10.19 -11.78 38.04
CA SER A 1084 10.15 -13.25 38.14
C SER A 1084 8.78 -13.78 37.68
N SER A 1085 8.80 -14.72 36.74
CA SER A 1085 7.61 -15.43 36.28
C SER A 1085 7.93 -16.84 35.79
N SER A 1086 8.55 -17.65 36.66
CA SER A 1086 8.75 -19.08 36.43
C SER A 1086 7.43 -19.85 36.58
N GLY A 1087 6.58 -19.81 35.55
CA GLY A 1087 5.46 -20.74 35.41
C GLY A 1087 5.94 -22.12 34.92
N PRO A 1088 5.31 -23.23 35.33
CA PRO A 1088 5.69 -24.56 34.85
C PRO A 1088 5.41 -24.69 33.35
N SER A 1089 6.33 -25.35 32.63
CA SER A 1089 6.19 -25.60 31.20
C SER A 1089 4.94 -26.44 30.89
N HIS A 1090 4.15 -25.98 29.93
CA HIS A 1090 3.00 -26.75 29.45
C HIS A 1090 3.53 -27.93 28.63
N GLN A 1091 3.52 -29.13 29.19
CA GLN A 1091 3.76 -30.33 28.38
C GLN A 1091 2.62 -30.47 27.35
N PRO A 1092 2.92 -30.69 26.06
CA PRO A 1092 1.91 -31.13 25.12
C PRO A 1092 1.48 -32.55 25.48
N ARG A 1093 0.18 -32.85 25.38
CA ARG A 1093 -0.31 -34.23 25.49
C ARG A 1093 0.09 -34.99 24.23
N THR A 1094 0.84 -36.07 24.39
CA THR A 1094 1.34 -36.94 23.31
C THR A 1094 0.31 -37.97 22.82
N ASP A 1095 -0.91 -37.91 23.36
CA ASP A 1095 -1.86 -39.02 23.38
C ASP A 1095 -3.09 -38.67 22.54
N ALA A 1096 -2.88 -38.46 21.23
CA ALA A 1096 -3.92 -38.23 20.24
C ALA A 1096 -3.66 -39.10 19.00
N ASP A 1097 -4.47 -40.14 18.80
CA ASP A 1097 -4.33 -41.09 17.70
C ASP A 1097 -4.98 -40.54 16.43
N ILE A 1098 -4.21 -39.76 15.66
CA ILE A 1098 -4.68 -39.10 14.43
C ILE A 1098 -4.39 -40.01 13.23
N ASN A 1099 -5.20 -41.08 13.11
CA ASN A 1099 -5.17 -42.03 11.99
C ASN A 1099 -6.49 -42.09 11.20
N GLU A 1100 -7.40 -41.13 11.39
CA GLU A 1100 -8.61 -40.97 10.56
C GLU A 1100 -8.57 -39.68 9.71
N SER A 1101 -9.04 -39.80 8.46
CA SER A 1101 -8.84 -38.80 7.41
C SER A 1101 -9.86 -37.65 7.47
N GLY A 1102 -9.41 -36.46 7.89
CA GLY A 1102 -10.14 -35.19 7.76
C GLY A 1102 -9.38 -34.18 6.90
N SER A 1103 -10.09 -33.48 6.00
CA SER A 1103 -9.47 -32.46 5.14
C SER A 1103 -9.13 -31.20 5.94
N LEU A 1104 -7.89 -30.70 5.81
CA LEU A 1104 -7.37 -29.58 6.60
C LEU A 1104 -7.67 -28.19 5.97
N PHE A 1105 -8.83 -28.04 5.33
CA PHE A 1105 -9.23 -26.82 4.60
C PHE A 1105 -10.48 -26.10 5.17
N ASP A 1106 -11.08 -26.59 6.26
CA ASP A 1106 -12.32 -26.08 6.87
C ASP A 1106 -12.12 -25.43 8.27
N LEU A 1107 -10.99 -24.73 8.49
CA LEU A 1107 -10.73 -23.88 9.68
C LEU A 1107 -10.05 -22.55 9.31
#